data_AF-A0A1H8QSY8-F1
#
_entry.id   AF-A0A1H8QSY8-F1
#
_cell.length_a   1.000
_cell.length_b   1.000
_cell.length_c   1.000
_cell.angle_alpha   90.00
_cell.angle_beta   90.00
_cell.angle_gamma   90.00
#
_symmetry.space_group_name_H-M   'P 1'
#
loop_
_entity.id
_entity.type
_entity.pdbx_description
1 polymer ?
#
loop_
_entity_poly.entity_id
_entity_poly.type
_entity_poly.pdbx_seq_one_letter_code
_entity_poly.pdbx_strand_id
1 'polypeptide(L)'
;MLPINLYKGTLEGMLFVGLTFALQLWFVKSTNRPAKRFLAVALAVLAFWIAGIWSADIGTGRQVPQFSLALGPLIYFYVRKAIWPALKFHRKDLLHFCPVILVQAIWLPGTASILKPLTFISVGTYLYLSHRLIERFYTGQKFTEGDRHRYEWRWLDNQLASLGFVLLLWIPLIAIDYWGFHFSLDRNVYYPLNLLFGLIVIRMGVVVLFRSETDATVDAPLFPKPSGLMALKQKGKWLKKIVQDNLYYQDPELSLSSLAEKLDLSPHELSRIINTVLKKSFNDFINEYRVAEVIRKMQEPAYDHITLLGIAYDAGFNSRTTFHRIFKQLTGKSPAEYKSDQKKGIPSYNLEHHLQFASVISNHETTPKWFHQKLNRSIMIKNYFKIAFRGFWRHKLFTLINIIGLSIGISAFLAIYFIVHHDFTFDKFHKDSDRIYRVVMNTSTKGNKNYSSGVPAPLAEAIKSQATGIEEITPVYTQSPHFVYIDKDKNEQKRFRDLDRITLANQQYFKIFNYVWLAGSSQHALDAPGQVVLTSQQARLYFPSLSYHDMIGKIVTYDTLQTTVSGVVETLTQNTDFSFHDFISFSTVTTNKHFSADLHINTWEYNPSASEVLVKLAPGIPVPGVIKQINAIFNKSNPPGVGVKGVADNVDLALQPLDDIHFNPDYNIFNFSSPASKTTLYQLLAIGIFLLLLACINYVNLTTAQSAQRAKEIGIRKTLGSSRIQLVFQFLSETLLITFFAVCISVFLAPVILKMFADVISPDIHANMLRPDVMFFLVILTIVISVMSGFYPAIVLSGYKPASVLKNQVQGNSNKTRNAWLRKSLTVSQFVIAQFLLMATIFISRQIYYALHKNLGFKKDAILVINTPWENTKASSNQALLNEFRLMPQVALVGLGNDPPSANVYNWLRGTYNDGKKQITTDEVTFKSGDENYIKIYQLKLLAGRNISEADTGKGIIINNTYAKLLGFTNPQDVIGKELKYGGGKGRKVNVIGVVTDFYQWSLHFPIHPLVLFSGSPDRRPMMTLHVSLKPETPGGNEWKTAITNMGKAWKKVYPDDDFDCHFYDETIARFYYEEQHTSALLTWATGVSILISCLGLLGLAVYTTNQRTKEIGIRKVFGASVAQIVILLSTELIWLILLAFVIVTPLAWYAVNKWMEGFADHVAISWWVFVVSGAGMLLTGLFTLSFRTIRAGMANPVKSLRNE
;
A
#
# COMPACT_ATOMS: atom_id res chain seq x y z
N MET A 1 9.18 -13.46 -3.43
CA MET A 1 9.63 -12.17 -2.91
C MET A 1 10.57 -11.52 -3.93
N LEU A 2 10.15 -10.47 -4.65
CA LEU A 2 11.06 -9.31 -4.71
C LEU A 2 11.04 -8.80 -3.28
N PRO A 3 12.16 -8.74 -2.55
CA PRO A 3 12.12 -8.25 -1.19
C PRO A 3 11.41 -6.92 -1.26
N ILE A 4 10.36 -6.73 -0.45
CA ILE A 4 10.00 -5.39 -0.01
C ILE A 4 11.30 -4.92 0.62
N ASN A 5 12.13 -4.27 -0.20
CA ASN A 5 13.43 -3.84 0.22
C ASN A 5 13.15 -3.01 1.46
N LEU A 6 13.89 -3.19 2.55
CA LEU A 6 13.61 -2.50 3.82
C LEU A 6 13.35 -1.00 3.56
N TYR A 7 14.03 -0.46 2.55
CA TYR A 7 13.85 0.85 1.93
C TYR A 7 12.45 1.18 1.42
N LYS A 8 11.77 0.30 0.65
CA LYS A 8 10.40 0.55 0.13
C LYS A 8 9.36 0.56 1.25
N GLY A 9 9.42 -0.40 2.17
CA GLY A 9 8.53 -0.42 3.35
C GLY A 9 8.78 0.76 4.30
N THR A 10 10.04 1.20 4.44
CA THR A 10 10.36 2.40 5.24
C THR A 10 9.94 3.70 4.55
N LEU A 11 9.99 3.80 3.21
CA LEU A 11 9.46 4.94 2.46
C LEU A 11 7.94 5.05 2.57
N GLU A 12 7.21 3.93 2.51
CA GLU A 12 5.76 3.91 2.75
C GLU A 12 5.43 4.35 4.18
N GLY A 13 6.17 3.84 5.16
CA GLY A 13 6.11 4.29 6.55
C GLY A 13 6.37 5.79 6.68
N MET A 14 7.39 6.34 5.99
CA MET A 14 7.70 7.77 6.00
C MET A 14 6.65 8.63 5.31
N LEU A 15 6.09 8.17 4.20
CA LEU A 15 5.02 8.87 3.49
C LEU A 15 3.82 9.02 4.44
N PHE A 16 3.44 7.93 5.10
CA PHE A 16 2.33 7.93 6.04
C PHE A 16 2.61 8.78 7.29
N VAL A 17 3.79 8.61 7.90
CA VAL A 17 4.22 9.36 9.09
C VAL A 17 4.39 10.85 8.77
N GLY A 18 4.96 11.19 7.61
CA GLY A 18 5.11 12.56 7.12
C GLY A 18 3.78 13.23 6.89
N LEU A 19 2.83 12.56 6.23
CA LEU A 19 1.51 13.12 5.91
C LEU A 19 0.62 13.25 7.16
N THR A 20 0.71 12.28 8.09
CA THR A 20 0.04 12.39 9.40
C THR A 20 0.60 13.54 10.24
N PHE A 21 1.93 13.73 10.30
CA PHE A 21 2.51 14.87 11.01
C PHE A 21 2.27 16.20 10.31
N ALA A 22 2.25 16.24 8.98
CA ALA A 22 1.86 17.42 8.20
C ALA A 22 0.44 17.87 8.58
N LEU A 23 -0.52 16.95 8.56
CA LEU A 23 -1.89 17.22 8.99
C LEU A 23 -1.92 17.68 10.45
N GLN A 24 -1.25 16.97 11.36
CA GLN A 24 -1.22 17.38 12.76
C GLN A 24 -0.68 18.80 12.95
N LEU A 25 0.43 19.16 12.30
CA LEU A 25 1.04 20.50 12.39
C LEU A 25 0.19 21.60 11.76
N TRP A 26 -0.46 21.34 10.62
CA TRP A 26 -1.31 22.31 9.94
C TRP A 26 -2.51 22.74 10.80
N PHE A 27 -3.04 21.80 11.58
CA PHE A 27 -4.25 21.98 12.37
C PHE A 27 -3.98 22.25 13.86
N VAL A 28 -2.71 22.31 14.32
CA VAL A 28 -2.36 22.77 15.67
C VAL A 28 -2.69 24.26 15.82
N LYS A 29 -3.59 24.59 16.77
CA LYS A 29 -3.74 25.97 17.27
C LYS A 29 -2.58 26.27 18.23
N SER A 30 -1.73 27.24 17.87
CA SER A 30 -0.69 27.81 18.72
C SER A 30 -0.50 29.31 18.43
N THR A 31 0.17 30.02 19.34
CA THR A 31 0.58 31.42 19.15
C THR A 31 1.42 31.60 17.89
N ASN A 32 2.23 30.59 17.53
CA ASN A 32 3.07 30.57 16.33
C ASN A 32 2.48 29.71 15.17
N ARG A 33 1.16 29.77 14.97
CA ARG A 33 0.42 29.04 13.90
C ARG A 33 1.02 29.15 12.49
N PRO A 34 1.44 30.34 11.98
CA PRO A 34 2.01 30.44 10.64
C PRO A 34 3.32 29.66 10.48
N ALA A 35 4.20 29.62 11.50
CA ALA A 35 5.44 28.83 11.44
C ALA A 35 5.13 27.33 11.27
N LYS A 36 4.24 26.78 12.09
CA LYS A 36 3.85 25.36 12.02
C LYS A 36 3.20 24.98 10.68
N ARG A 37 2.49 25.90 10.03
CA ARG A 37 1.94 25.69 8.68
C ARG A 37 3.02 25.58 7.61
N PHE A 38 4.08 26.39 7.66
CA PHE A 38 5.21 26.24 6.73
C PHE A 38 5.90 24.87 6.88
N LEU A 39 6.09 24.40 8.12
CA LEU A 39 6.64 23.07 8.38
C LEU A 39 5.68 21.93 7.96
N ALA A 40 4.37 22.13 8.14
CA ALA A 40 3.37 21.19 7.66
C ALA A 40 3.38 21.05 6.13
N VAL A 41 3.50 22.16 5.41
CA VAL A 41 3.62 22.15 3.94
C VAL A 41 4.94 21.49 3.53
N ALA A 42 6.04 21.74 4.25
CA ALA A 42 7.32 21.07 3.99
C ALA A 42 7.20 19.54 4.13
N LEU A 43 6.52 19.05 5.17
CA LEU A 43 6.27 17.61 5.36
C LEU A 43 5.32 17.02 4.30
N ALA A 44 4.32 17.77 3.87
CA ALA A 44 3.44 17.34 2.78
C ALA A 44 4.21 17.25 1.45
N VAL A 45 5.03 18.26 1.14
CA VAL A 45 5.91 18.28 -0.04
C VAL A 45 6.89 17.11 -0.01
N LEU A 46 7.47 16.81 1.15
CA LEU A 46 8.32 15.63 1.36
C LEU A 46 7.55 14.33 1.09
N ALA A 47 6.33 14.18 1.61
CA ALA A 47 5.51 13.00 1.39
C ALA A 47 5.13 12.81 -0.08
N PHE A 48 4.80 13.89 -0.79
CA PHE A 48 4.54 13.85 -2.24
C PHE A 48 5.81 13.52 -3.06
N TRP A 49 6.97 14.01 -2.63
CA TRP A 49 8.24 13.67 -3.26
C TRP A 49 8.58 12.18 -3.09
N ILE A 50 8.39 11.62 -1.88
CA ILE A 50 8.53 10.19 -1.61
C ILE A 50 7.52 9.37 -2.42
N ALA A 51 6.26 9.84 -2.53
CA ALA A 51 5.24 9.22 -3.36
C ALA A 51 5.63 9.20 -4.84
N GLY A 52 6.29 10.25 -5.33
CA GLY A 52 6.82 10.33 -6.68
C GLY A 52 7.94 9.33 -6.96
N ILE A 53 8.83 9.12 -5.99
CA ILE A 53 9.88 8.09 -6.09
C ILE A 53 9.24 6.70 -6.18
N TRP A 54 8.22 6.43 -5.37
CA TRP A 54 7.49 5.17 -5.36
C TRP A 54 6.68 4.94 -6.66
N SER A 55 5.97 5.95 -7.16
CA SER A 55 5.19 5.88 -8.41
C SER A 55 6.07 5.57 -9.63
N ALA A 56 7.29 6.10 -9.63
CA ALA A 56 8.23 5.91 -10.72
C ALA A 56 8.87 4.51 -10.71
N ASP A 57 8.83 3.79 -9.59
CA ASP A 57 9.29 2.40 -9.44
C ASP A 57 8.23 1.36 -9.87
N ILE A 58 6.94 1.73 -9.87
CA ILE A 58 5.82 0.86 -10.28
C ILE A 58 5.64 0.84 -11.81
N GLY A 59 6.55 1.45 -12.57
CA GLY A 59 6.50 1.43 -14.04
C GLY A 59 5.32 2.21 -14.64
N THR A 60 4.58 3.00 -13.86
CA THR A 60 3.37 3.73 -14.30
C THR A 60 3.64 4.84 -15.33
N GLY A 61 4.88 5.03 -15.79
CA GLY A 61 5.27 5.98 -16.83
C GLY A 61 5.04 7.46 -16.50
N ARG A 62 4.64 7.81 -15.26
CA ARG A 62 4.22 9.18 -14.91
C ARG A 62 5.19 9.83 -13.92
N GLN A 63 5.74 10.99 -14.30
CA GLN A 63 6.50 11.87 -13.43
C GLN A 63 5.55 12.68 -12.53
N VAL A 64 5.60 12.48 -11.22
CA VAL A 64 4.91 13.35 -10.25
C VAL A 64 5.58 14.73 -10.27
N PRO A 65 4.83 15.85 -10.22
CA PRO A 65 5.41 17.20 -10.24
C PRO A 65 6.47 17.39 -9.14
N GLN A 66 7.64 17.91 -9.54
CA GLN A 66 8.82 17.97 -8.68
C GLN A 66 8.75 19.16 -7.70
N PHE A 67 8.09 18.96 -6.56
CA PHE A 67 7.94 20.00 -5.51
C PHE A 67 9.17 20.15 -4.60
N SER A 68 10.25 19.40 -4.82
CA SER A 68 11.45 19.37 -3.95
C SER A 68 12.14 20.74 -3.80
N LEU A 69 12.05 21.60 -4.81
CA LEU A 69 12.56 22.99 -4.77
C LEU A 69 11.86 23.87 -3.72
N ALA A 70 10.66 23.51 -3.27
CA ALA A 70 9.92 24.27 -2.26
C ALA A 70 10.42 23.98 -0.83
N LEU A 71 11.12 22.87 -0.59
CA LEU A 71 11.55 22.46 0.77
C LEU A 71 12.47 23.49 1.43
N GLY A 72 13.48 23.99 0.72
CA GLY A 72 14.42 24.99 1.22
C GLY A 72 13.73 26.28 1.70
N PRO A 73 12.98 26.97 0.83
CA PRO A 73 12.20 28.15 1.20
C PRO A 73 11.23 27.90 2.36
N LEU A 74 10.52 26.76 2.37
CA LEU A 74 9.56 26.43 3.44
C LEU A 74 10.23 26.26 4.81
N ILE A 75 11.40 25.60 4.87
CA ILE A 75 12.18 25.46 6.09
C ILE A 75 12.69 26.84 6.55
N TYR A 76 13.18 27.67 5.63
CA TYR A 76 13.62 29.03 5.94
C TYR A 76 12.50 29.90 6.52
N PHE A 77 11.30 29.89 5.93
CA PHE A 77 10.15 30.63 6.46
C PHE A 77 9.68 30.09 7.80
N TYR A 78 9.78 28.78 8.04
CA TYR A 78 9.56 28.21 9.37
C TYR A 78 10.54 28.80 10.40
N VAL A 79 11.86 28.77 10.12
CA VAL A 79 12.89 29.27 11.04
C VAL A 79 12.72 30.77 11.28
N ARG A 80 12.54 31.57 10.22
CA ARG A 80 12.32 33.02 10.29
C ARG A 80 11.12 33.38 11.15
N LYS A 81 10.00 32.65 11.00
CA LYS A 81 8.77 32.89 11.77
C LYS A 81 8.84 32.33 13.19
N ALA A 82 9.60 31.26 13.41
CA ALA A 82 9.85 30.69 14.73
C ALA A 82 10.68 31.64 15.61
N ILE A 83 11.70 32.30 15.03
CA ILE A 83 12.57 33.26 15.71
C ILE A 83 11.88 34.63 15.88
N TRP A 84 11.15 35.11 14.87
CA TRP A 84 10.44 36.40 14.91
C TRP A 84 8.94 36.25 14.61
N PRO A 85 8.12 35.95 15.63
CA PRO A 85 6.68 35.74 15.47
C PRO A 85 5.93 36.97 14.93
N ALA A 86 6.42 38.19 15.19
CA ALA A 86 5.77 39.45 14.81
C ALA A 86 5.91 39.82 13.31
N LEU A 87 6.84 39.21 12.57
CA LEU A 87 7.15 39.61 11.19
C LEU A 87 6.02 39.21 10.21
N LYS A 88 5.43 40.17 9.47
CA LYS A 88 4.36 39.87 8.49
C LYS A 88 4.96 39.39 7.16
N PHE A 89 4.37 38.35 6.57
CA PHE A 89 4.72 37.85 5.23
C PHE A 89 4.32 38.88 4.17
N HIS A 90 5.26 39.34 3.33
CA HIS A 90 5.04 40.34 2.29
C HIS A 90 4.96 39.69 0.90
N ARG A 91 4.32 40.35 -0.07
CA ARG A 91 4.24 39.84 -1.47
C ARG A 91 5.62 39.59 -2.10
N LYS A 92 6.64 40.38 -1.73
CA LYS A 92 8.02 40.18 -2.17
C LYS A 92 8.62 38.85 -1.68
N ASP A 93 8.13 38.30 -0.56
CA ASP A 93 8.57 36.99 -0.05
C ASP A 93 8.11 35.82 -0.96
N LEU A 94 7.14 36.04 -1.86
CA LEU A 94 6.73 35.03 -2.85
C LEU A 94 7.81 34.80 -3.92
N LEU A 95 8.73 35.75 -4.13
CA LEU A 95 9.84 35.61 -5.09
C LEU A 95 10.77 34.44 -4.72
N HIS A 96 10.83 34.05 -3.45
CA HIS A 96 11.56 32.86 -3.01
C HIS A 96 11.02 31.54 -3.59
N PHE A 97 9.78 31.53 -4.11
CA PHE A 97 9.15 30.40 -4.78
C PHE A 97 9.15 30.52 -6.32
N CYS A 98 9.68 31.61 -6.90
CA CYS A 98 9.81 31.76 -8.36
C CYS A 98 10.53 30.59 -9.05
N PRO A 99 11.61 30.00 -8.49
CA PRO A 99 12.25 28.83 -9.09
C PRO A 99 11.31 27.62 -9.20
N VAL A 100 10.40 27.45 -8.24
CA VAL A 100 9.38 26.37 -8.26
C VAL A 100 8.37 26.62 -9.38
N ILE A 101 7.91 27.86 -9.51
CA ILE A 101 6.89 28.26 -10.50
C ILE A 101 7.46 28.20 -11.92
N LEU A 102 8.70 28.68 -12.14
CA LEU A 102 9.40 28.61 -13.43
C LEU A 102 9.63 27.16 -13.86
N VAL A 103 10.02 26.28 -12.94
CA VAL A 103 10.21 24.86 -13.23
C VAL A 103 8.90 24.16 -13.61
N GLN A 104 7.78 24.50 -12.96
CA GLN A 104 6.47 23.97 -13.32
C GLN A 104 5.94 24.54 -14.65
N ALA A 105 6.37 25.74 -15.04
CA ALA A 105 5.97 26.39 -16.28
C ALA A 105 6.76 25.92 -17.52
N ILE A 106 8.02 25.49 -17.35
CA ILE A 106 8.93 25.09 -18.45
C ILE A 106 8.88 23.56 -18.68
N TRP A 107 7.72 22.92 -18.52
CA TRP A 107 7.63 21.45 -18.59
C TRP A 107 7.95 20.91 -20.00
N LEU A 108 9.23 20.61 -20.25
CA LEU A 108 9.77 20.00 -21.46
C LEU A 108 10.31 18.59 -21.13
N PRO A 109 9.88 17.54 -21.85
CA PRO A 109 10.41 16.19 -21.67
C PRO A 109 11.93 16.17 -21.98
N GLY A 110 12.74 15.76 -20.99
CA GLY A 110 14.21 15.66 -21.10
C GLY A 110 15.02 16.55 -20.14
N THR A 111 14.39 17.52 -19.48
CA THR A 111 15.10 18.47 -18.57
C THR A 111 15.37 17.94 -17.16
N ALA A 112 14.88 16.74 -16.81
CA ALA A 112 14.95 16.15 -15.47
C ALA A 112 16.40 15.98 -14.93
N SER A 113 17.39 15.82 -15.81
CA SER A 113 18.79 15.62 -15.44
C SER A 113 19.45 16.92 -14.95
N ILE A 114 19.06 18.08 -15.51
CA ILE A 114 19.61 19.40 -15.17
C ILE A 114 18.94 19.97 -13.91
N LEU A 115 17.69 19.61 -13.65
CA LEU A 115 16.93 20.12 -12.49
C LEU A 115 17.42 19.60 -11.13
N LYS A 116 17.93 18.36 -11.07
CA LYS A 116 18.38 17.73 -9.82
C LYS A 116 19.45 18.56 -9.08
N PRO A 117 20.60 18.93 -9.68
CA PRO A 117 21.62 19.72 -8.99
C PRO A 117 21.10 21.11 -8.56
N LEU A 118 20.22 21.73 -9.35
CA LEU A 118 19.61 23.02 -9.01
C LEU A 118 18.75 22.94 -7.74
N THR A 119 18.07 21.80 -7.52
CA THR A 119 17.29 21.56 -6.30
C THR A 119 18.17 21.51 -5.06
N PHE A 120 19.33 20.86 -5.14
CA PHE A 120 20.29 20.76 -4.03
C PHE A 120 20.93 22.11 -3.70
N ILE A 121 21.33 22.88 -4.71
CA ILE A 121 21.88 24.23 -4.53
C ILE A 121 20.86 25.15 -3.84
N SER A 122 19.59 25.09 -4.27
CA SER A 122 18.50 25.86 -3.66
C SER A 122 18.31 25.48 -2.17
N VAL A 123 18.11 24.20 -1.87
CA VAL A 123 17.90 23.73 -0.48
C VAL A 123 19.11 24.07 0.40
N GLY A 124 20.34 23.84 -0.07
CA GLY A 124 21.56 24.18 0.65
C GLY A 124 21.69 25.67 0.97
N THR A 125 21.38 26.55 0.01
CA THR A 125 21.41 28.00 0.20
C THR A 125 20.43 28.46 1.29
N TYR A 126 19.20 27.94 1.28
CA TYR A 126 18.19 28.29 2.29
C TYR A 126 18.48 27.70 3.68
N LEU A 127 19.13 26.55 3.77
CA LEU A 127 19.60 26.01 5.05
C LEU A 127 20.71 26.88 5.65
N TYR A 128 21.67 27.33 4.84
CA TYR A 128 22.70 28.27 5.27
C TYR A 128 22.11 29.61 5.75
N LEU A 129 21.15 30.16 5.00
CA LEU A 129 20.42 31.37 5.42
C LEU A 129 19.67 31.16 6.74
N SER A 130 19.11 29.96 6.95
CA SER A 130 18.42 29.60 8.20
C SER A 130 19.38 29.52 9.39
N HIS A 131 20.57 28.95 9.20
CA HIS A 131 21.63 28.91 10.21
C HIS A 131 22.09 30.32 10.59
N ARG A 132 22.35 31.17 9.60
CA ARG A 132 22.76 32.57 9.82
C ARG A 132 21.70 33.40 10.55
N LEU A 133 20.40 33.09 10.36
CA LEU A 133 19.32 33.71 11.14
C LEU A 133 19.36 33.33 12.62
N ILE A 134 19.64 32.07 12.93
CA ILE A 134 19.80 31.58 14.31
C ILE A 134 21.02 32.22 14.97
N GLU A 135 22.14 32.30 14.24
CA GLU A 135 23.37 32.94 14.72
C GLU A 135 23.14 34.43 15.02
N ARG A 136 22.50 35.18 14.10
CA ARG A 136 22.11 36.59 14.31
C ARG A 136 21.17 36.78 15.49
N PHE A 137 20.30 35.83 15.77
CA PHE A 137 19.43 35.88 16.94
C PHE A 137 20.23 35.78 18.25
N TYR A 138 21.24 34.90 18.30
CA TYR A 138 22.10 34.77 19.48
C TYR A 138 23.05 35.95 19.66
N THR A 139 23.61 36.52 18.57
CA THR A 139 24.49 37.69 18.67
C THR A 139 23.76 38.98 19.03
N GLY A 140 22.44 39.06 18.79
CA GLY A 140 21.61 40.22 19.12
C GLY A 140 21.10 40.31 20.56
N GLN A 141 21.24 39.27 21.39
CA GLN A 141 20.77 39.30 22.78
C GLN A 141 21.85 39.85 23.73
N LYS A 142 21.60 41.01 24.37
CA LYS A 142 22.45 41.49 25.48
C LYS A 142 22.25 40.60 26.71
N PHE A 143 23.36 40.13 27.25
CA PHE A 143 23.43 39.12 28.31
C PHE A 143 22.92 39.68 29.65
N THR A 144 21.81 39.14 30.16
CA THR A 144 21.35 39.38 31.54
C THR A 144 20.98 38.05 32.18
N GLU A 145 21.50 37.82 33.40
CA GLU A 145 21.54 36.53 34.12
C GLU A 145 20.26 35.69 34.06
N GLY A 146 20.34 34.59 33.31
CA GLY A 146 19.33 33.55 33.21
C GLY A 146 19.68 32.56 32.10
N ASP A 147 20.39 31.48 32.44
CA ASP A 147 20.92 30.48 31.50
C ASP A 147 19.88 29.68 30.69
N ARG A 148 18.58 29.99 30.82
CA ARG A 148 17.51 29.26 30.14
C ARG A 148 17.40 29.55 28.65
N HIS A 149 17.80 30.75 28.19
CA HIS A 149 17.74 31.15 26.77
C HIS A 149 18.97 30.71 25.96
N ARG A 150 20.06 30.28 26.62
CA ARG A 150 21.34 29.91 25.99
C ARG A 150 21.26 28.67 25.08
N TYR A 151 20.15 27.91 25.13
CA TYR A 151 19.99 26.65 24.39
C TYR A 151 18.63 26.46 23.68
N GLU A 152 17.79 27.50 23.59
CA GLU A 152 16.41 27.33 23.10
C GLU A 152 16.32 26.88 21.63
N TRP A 153 17.26 27.28 20.77
CA TRP A 153 17.26 26.93 19.34
C TRP A 153 18.39 25.98 18.94
N ARG A 154 19.22 25.51 19.89
CA ARG A 154 20.34 24.60 19.61
C ARG A 154 19.90 23.28 18.96
N TRP A 155 18.71 22.77 19.32
CA TRP A 155 18.16 21.58 18.68
C TRP A 155 17.88 21.82 17.19
N LEU A 156 17.33 22.99 16.84
CA LEU A 156 16.95 23.36 15.48
C LEU A 156 18.20 23.57 14.63
N ASP A 157 19.20 24.22 15.21
CA ASP A 157 20.50 24.41 14.61
C ASP A 157 21.20 23.08 14.28
N ASN A 158 21.21 22.15 15.24
CA ASN A 158 21.73 20.78 15.03
C ASN A 158 20.95 20.02 13.94
N GLN A 159 19.64 20.22 13.80
CA GLN A 159 18.85 19.59 12.72
C GLN A 159 19.19 20.20 11.35
N LEU A 160 19.36 21.53 11.26
CA LEU A 160 19.76 22.20 10.02
C LEU A 160 21.17 21.76 9.58
N ALA A 161 22.11 21.65 10.53
CA ALA A 161 23.44 21.12 10.28
C ALA A 161 23.40 19.65 9.81
N SER A 162 22.53 18.83 10.41
CA SER A 162 22.31 17.45 9.96
C SER A 162 21.78 17.38 8.53
N LEU A 163 20.79 18.21 8.17
CA LEU A 163 20.30 18.32 6.78
C LEU A 163 21.41 18.76 5.83
N GLY A 164 22.23 19.73 6.22
CA GLY A 164 23.38 20.19 5.44
C GLY A 164 24.41 19.09 5.19
N PHE A 165 24.72 18.28 6.21
CA PHE A 165 25.64 17.15 6.09
C PHE A 165 25.12 16.08 5.12
N VAL A 166 23.82 15.76 5.18
CA VAL A 166 23.20 14.82 4.23
C VAL A 166 23.30 15.34 2.81
N LEU A 167 23.06 16.62 2.57
CA LEU A 167 23.19 17.23 1.24
C LEU A 167 24.64 17.20 0.74
N LEU A 168 25.64 17.32 1.61
CA LEU A 168 27.06 17.17 1.22
C LEU A 168 27.39 15.74 0.78
N LEU A 169 26.80 14.72 1.42
CA LEU A 169 26.96 13.31 1.02
C LEU A 169 26.34 12.99 -0.35
N TRP A 170 25.41 13.80 -0.85
CA TRP A 170 24.84 13.65 -2.20
C TRP A 170 25.81 14.05 -3.32
N ILE A 171 26.71 15.01 -3.07
CA ILE A 171 27.63 15.56 -4.08
C ILE A 171 28.56 14.49 -4.66
N PRO A 172 29.29 13.67 -3.87
CA PRO A 172 30.14 12.63 -4.43
C PRO A 172 29.34 11.53 -5.13
N LEU A 173 28.13 11.21 -4.64
CA LEU A 173 27.27 10.19 -5.24
C LEU A 173 26.77 10.60 -6.64
N ILE A 174 26.33 11.85 -6.79
CA ILE A 174 25.95 12.42 -8.10
C ILE A 174 27.17 12.54 -9.02
N ALA A 175 28.33 12.91 -8.49
CA ALA A 175 29.55 12.98 -9.29
C ALA A 175 29.96 11.60 -9.82
N ILE A 176 29.84 10.54 -9.01
CA ILE A 176 30.07 9.15 -9.44
C ILE A 176 29.04 8.72 -10.50
N ASP A 177 27.75 9.07 -10.34
CA ASP A 177 26.72 8.76 -11.33
C ASP A 177 26.96 9.49 -12.67
N TYR A 178 27.37 10.76 -12.60
CA TYR A 178 27.61 11.59 -13.78
C TYR A 178 28.87 11.17 -14.55
N TRP A 179 30.00 11.06 -13.85
CA TRP A 179 31.30 10.79 -14.46
C TRP A 179 31.55 9.29 -14.69
N GLY A 180 31.00 8.43 -13.83
CA GLY A 180 31.23 6.97 -13.89
C GLY A 180 30.17 6.20 -14.66
N PHE A 181 28.90 6.63 -14.59
CA PHE A 181 27.77 5.87 -15.12
C PHE A 181 26.89 6.65 -16.10
N HIS A 182 27.23 7.89 -16.46
CA HIS A 182 26.42 8.72 -17.37
C HIS A 182 24.92 8.78 -17.00
N PHE A 183 24.59 8.88 -15.71
CA PHE A 183 23.21 8.81 -15.18
C PHE A 183 22.50 7.46 -15.36
N SER A 184 23.23 6.37 -15.52
CA SER A 184 22.67 5.02 -15.64
C SER A 184 22.60 4.26 -14.31
N LEU A 185 22.98 4.85 -13.16
CA LEU A 185 22.83 4.16 -11.87
C LEU A 185 21.36 3.90 -11.55
N ASP A 186 21.10 2.69 -11.09
CA ASP A 186 19.78 2.28 -10.64
C ASP A 186 19.30 3.18 -9.49
N ARG A 187 18.01 3.53 -9.53
CA ARG A 187 17.36 4.44 -8.57
C ARG A 187 17.50 3.96 -7.12
N ASN A 188 17.70 2.66 -6.95
CA ASN A 188 17.95 1.99 -5.67
C ASN A 188 19.14 2.59 -4.88
N VAL A 189 20.18 3.09 -5.56
CA VAL A 189 21.41 3.62 -4.92
C VAL A 189 21.14 4.89 -4.11
N TYR A 190 20.10 5.64 -4.48
CA TYR A 190 19.74 6.89 -3.84
C TYR A 190 18.84 6.71 -2.58
N TYR A 191 18.33 5.51 -2.33
CA TYR A 191 17.36 5.26 -1.26
C TYR A 191 17.85 5.55 0.18
N PRO A 192 19.07 5.17 0.59
CA PRO A 192 19.54 5.44 1.94
C PRO A 192 19.58 6.93 2.27
N LEU A 193 20.02 7.75 1.31
CA LEU A 193 20.11 9.20 1.42
C LEU A 193 18.72 9.87 1.42
N ASN A 194 17.79 9.40 0.57
CA ASN A 194 16.39 9.84 0.57
C ASN A 194 15.71 9.55 1.92
N LEU A 195 15.91 8.34 2.48
CA LEU A 195 15.39 7.96 3.79
C LEU A 195 15.98 8.83 4.90
N LEU A 196 17.29 9.04 4.91
CA LEU A 196 17.95 9.77 5.97
C LEU A 196 17.52 11.25 5.96
N PHE A 197 17.36 11.83 4.77
CA PHE A 197 16.75 13.16 4.59
C PHE A 197 15.31 13.20 5.12
N GLY A 198 14.46 12.23 4.73
CA GLY A 198 13.07 12.14 5.20
C GLY A 198 12.94 11.97 6.71
N LEU A 199 13.79 11.14 7.33
CA LEU A 199 13.84 10.92 8.78
C LEU A 199 14.15 12.21 9.53
N ILE A 200 15.08 13.03 9.04
CA ILE A 200 15.45 14.29 9.69
C ILE A 200 14.30 15.30 9.63
N VAL A 201 13.64 15.43 8.48
CA VAL A 201 12.48 16.34 8.34
C VAL A 201 11.29 15.87 9.18
N ILE A 202 11.02 14.55 9.22
CA ILE A 202 9.99 13.97 10.10
C ILE A 202 10.35 14.19 11.58
N ARG A 203 11.60 13.97 11.98
CA ARG A 203 12.09 14.24 13.34
C ARG A 203 11.89 15.70 13.73
N MET A 204 12.11 16.63 12.80
CA MET A 204 11.82 18.04 13.00
C MET A 204 10.33 18.28 13.28
N GLY A 205 9.43 17.67 12.51
CA GLY A 205 7.99 17.72 12.76
C GLY A 205 7.58 17.14 14.12
N VAL A 206 8.16 15.99 14.48
CA VAL A 206 7.99 15.32 15.79
C VAL A 206 8.40 16.25 16.93
N VAL A 207 9.62 16.79 16.91
CA VAL A 207 10.14 17.65 17.99
C VAL A 207 9.25 18.89 18.18
N VAL A 208 8.77 19.50 17.09
CA VAL A 208 7.87 20.66 17.15
C VAL A 208 6.49 20.32 17.74
N LEU A 209 5.99 19.10 17.52
CA LEU A 209 4.74 18.63 18.12
C LEU A 209 4.88 18.29 19.62
N PHE A 210 6.04 17.77 20.03
CA PHE A 210 6.29 17.35 21.41
C PHE A 210 6.76 18.48 22.34
N ARG A 211 7.33 19.56 21.78
CA ARG A 211 7.81 20.70 22.57
C ARG A 211 6.63 21.47 23.17
N SER A 212 6.58 21.56 24.49
CA SER A 212 5.62 22.43 25.19
C SER A 212 5.99 23.88 24.91
N GLU A 213 5.12 24.62 24.22
CA GLU A 213 5.21 26.08 24.20
C GLU A 213 5.11 26.56 25.65
N THR A 214 6.20 27.12 26.17
CA THR A 214 6.13 27.98 27.33
C THR A 214 5.24 29.16 26.91
N ASP A 215 4.19 29.45 27.69
CA ASP A 215 3.31 30.61 27.52
C ASP A 215 4.09 31.93 27.83
N ALA A 216 5.26 32.11 27.22
CA ALA A 216 5.98 33.37 27.17
C ALA A 216 5.72 33.97 25.78
N THR A 217 4.54 34.55 25.62
CA THR A 217 4.32 35.60 24.64
C THR A 217 5.33 36.71 24.93
N VAL A 218 6.42 36.77 24.16
CA VAL A 218 7.08 38.04 23.91
C VAL A 218 6.20 38.77 22.89
N ASP A 219 5.07 39.27 23.37
CA ASP A 219 4.51 40.49 22.80
C ASP A 219 5.50 41.59 23.20
N ALA A 220 6.50 41.81 22.35
CA ALA A 220 7.26 43.05 22.38
C ALA A 220 6.37 44.11 21.71
N PRO A 221 5.76 45.06 22.45
CA PRO A 221 5.39 46.31 21.81
C PRO A 221 6.68 46.94 21.26
N LEU A 222 6.59 47.52 20.07
CA LEU A 222 7.68 48.21 19.35
C LEU A 222 8.22 49.46 20.07
N PHE A 223 7.87 49.63 21.35
CA PHE A 223 8.58 50.45 22.33
C PHE A 223 8.54 49.67 23.65
N PRO A 224 9.68 49.39 24.32
CA PRO A 224 9.62 48.78 25.63
C PRO A 224 9.06 49.82 26.61
N LYS A 225 7.78 49.71 26.95
CA LYS A 225 7.35 50.12 28.30
C LYS A 225 7.99 49.09 29.23
N PRO A 226 8.93 49.47 30.13
CA PRO A 226 9.62 48.50 30.96
C PRO A 226 8.59 47.70 31.76
N SER A 227 8.59 46.38 31.57
CA SER A 227 7.80 45.45 32.36
C SER A 227 8.20 45.63 33.82
N GLY A 228 7.32 46.23 34.62
CA GLY A 228 7.65 46.78 35.94
C GLY A 228 8.28 45.80 36.93
N LEU A 229 8.18 44.48 36.73
CA LEU A 229 8.65 43.48 37.68
C LEU A 229 10.19 43.31 37.75
N MET A 230 10.91 43.48 36.62
CA MET A 230 12.39 43.45 36.61
C MET A 230 12.98 44.74 37.21
N ALA A 231 12.39 45.88 36.87
CA ALA A 231 12.70 47.16 37.50
C ALA A 231 12.41 47.12 39.01
N LEU A 232 11.28 46.51 39.43
CA LEU A 232 10.93 46.29 40.83
C LEU A 232 11.97 45.43 41.57
N LYS A 233 12.48 44.35 40.97
CA LYS A 233 13.54 43.53 41.59
C LYS A 233 14.86 44.28 41.76
N GLN A 234 15.27 45.07 40.78
CA GLN A 234 16.44 45.96 40.90
C GLN A 234 16.20 47.05 41.95
N LYS A 235 15.03 47.68 41.96
CA LYS A 235 14.60 48.64 42.99
C LYS A 235 14.58 48.01 44.38
N GLY A 236 14.23 46.73 44.52
CA GLY A 236 14.28 46.02 45.81
C GLY A 236 15.71 45.77 46.32
N LYS A 237 16.65 45.43 45.43
CA LYS A 237 18.09 45.35 45.79
C LYS A 237 18.66 46.72 46.13
N TRP A 238 18.33 47.75 45.34
CA TRP A 238 18.70 49.14 45.60
C TRP A 238 18.15 49.63 46.94
N LEU A 239 16.87 49.34 47.24
CA LEU A 239 16.23 49.74 48.50
C LEU A 239 16.93 49.13 49.72
N LYS A 240 17.31 47.84 49.64
CA LYS A 240 18.10 47.19 50.70
C LYS A 240 19.44 47.87 50.93
N LYS A 241 20.12 48.23 49.84
CA LYS A 241 21.43 48.87 49.89
C LYS A 241 21.33 50.30 50.44
N ILE A 242 20.38 51.11 49.95
CA ILE A 242 20.28 52.52 50.34
C ILE A 242 19.79 52.71 51.78
N VAL A 243 18.93 51.81 52.29
CA VAL A 243 18.48 51.82 53.69
C VAL A 243 19.62 51.42 54.63
N GLN A 244 20.49 50.52 54.20
CA GLN A 244 21.68 50.12 54.95
C GLN A 244 22.77 51.19 54.91
N ASP A 245 23.11 51.70 53.73
CA ASP A 245 24.21 52.65 53.53
C ASP A 245 23.95 54.00 54.22
N ASN A 246 22.70 54.47 54.26
CA ASN A 246 22.32 55.73 54.91
C ASN A 246 21.77 55.55 56.34
N LEU A 247 21.80 54.34 56.89
CA LEU A 247 21.36 54.03 58.25
C LEU A 247 19.92 54.50 58.58
N TYR A 248 19.02 54.58 57.59
CA TYR A 248 17.68 55.13 57.79
C TYR A 248 16.86 54.41 58.86
N TYR A 249 17.17 53.14 59.13
CA TYR A 249 16.52 52.35 60.17
C TYR A 249 16.80 52.84 61.60
N GLN A 250 17.83 53.67 61.84
CA GLN A 250 18.12 54.22 63.17
C GLN A 250 17.13 55.31 63.61
N ASP A 251 16.38 55.91 62.68
CA ASP A 251 15.35 56.90 62.98
C ASP A 251 14.14 56.24 63.68
N PRO A 252 13.85 56.55 64.95
CA PRO A 252 12.79 55.88 65.72
C PRO A 252 11.37 56.23 65.25
N GLU A 253 11.20 57.35 64.53
CA GLU A 253 9.91 57.81 63.99
C GLU A 253 9.72 57.46 62.51
N LEU A 254 10.63 56.65 61.95
CA LEU A 254 10.56 56.25 60.54
C LEU A 254 9.24 55.53 60.22
N SER A 255 8.46 56.14 59.34
CA SER A 255 7.23 55.60 58.77
C SER A 255 7.42 55.29 57.30
N LEU A 256 6.50 54.52 56.71
CA LEU A 256 6.52 54.25 55.27
C LEU A 256 6.50 55.56 54.46
N SER A 257 5.75 56.57 54.93
CA SER A 257 5.63 57.86 54.26
C SER A 257 6.91 58.68 54.36
N SER A 258 7.53 58.76 55.54
CA SER A 258 8.78 59.53 55.72
C SER A 258 9.96 58.86 55.03
N LEU A 259 10.02 57.52 54.96
CA LEU A 259 11.03 56.84 54.15
C LEU A 259 10.80 57.06 52.66
N ALA A 260 9.54 57.08 52.21
CA ALA A 260 9.21 57.33 50.81
C ALA A 260 9.65 58.75 50.40
N GLU A 261 9.39 59.75 51.25
CA GLU A 261 9.83 61.14 51.05
C GLU A 261 11.37 61.25 50.99
N LYS A 262 12.10 60.62 51.93
CA LYS A 262 13.57 60.60 51.93
C LYS A 262 14.18 59.93 50.68
N LEU A 263 13.43 59.06 50.02
CA LEU A 263 13.86 58.32 48.82
C LEU A 263 13.33 58.92 47.52
N ASP A 264 12.60 60.04 47.59
CA ASP A 264 11.88 60.65 46.47
C ASP A 264 10.97 59.65 45.73
N LEU A 265 10.21 58.87 46.50
CA LEU A 265 9.27 57.86 46.03
C LEU A 265 7.87 58.09 46.60
N SER A 266 6.84 57.61 45.89
CA SER A 266 5.49 57.57 46.47
C SER A 266 5.37 56.45 47.52
N PRO A 267 4.62 56.65 48.63
CA PRO A 267 4.42 55.61 49.65
C PRO A 267 3.83 54.30 49.09
N HIS A 268 2.96 54.42 48.09
CA HIS A 268 2.37 53.27 47.40
C HIS A 268 3.41 52.49 46.58
N GLU A 269 4.35 53.18 45.92
CA GLU A 269 5.42 52.52 45.17
C GLU A 269 6.41 51.83 46.10
N LEU A 270 6.80 52.46 47.21
CA LEU A 270 7.67 51.87 48.22
C LEU A 270 7.02 50.63 48.86
N SER A 271 5.75 50.73 49.26
CA SER A 271 4.98 49.60 49.78
C SER A 271 4.90 48.45 48.79
N ARG A 272 4.66 48.76 47.51
CA ARG A 272 4.62 47.76 46.43
C ARG A 272 5.98 47.07 46.27
N ILE A 273 7.10 47.81 46.32
CA ILE A 273 8.44 47.22 46.27
C ILE A 273 8.64 46.25 47.45
N ILE A 274 8.37 46.68 48.68
CA ILE A 274 8.61 45.88 49.89
C ILE A 274 7.70 44.62 49.90
N ASN A 275 6.40 44.78 49.67
CA ASN A 275 5.45 43.68 49.74
C ASN A 275 5.61 42.68 48.59
N THR A 276 5.83 43.15 47.35
CA THR A 276 5.87 42.25 46.18
C THR A 276 7.25 41.64 45.93
N VAL A 277 8.33 42.39 46.18
CA VAL A 277 9.69 41.95 45.89
C VAL A 277 10.32 41.31 47.11
N LEU A 278 10.23 41.96 48.27
CA LEU A 278 10.84 41.47 49.50
C LEU A 278 9.94 40.51 50.28
N LYS A 279 8.63 40.47 49.96
CA LYS A 279 7.61 39.66 50.65
C LYS A 279 7.58 39.90 52.16
N LYS A 280 7.80 41.14 52.59
CA LYS A 280 7.78 41.59 54.00
C LYS A 280 6.81 42.75 54.16
N SER A 281 6.37 43.04 55.39
CA SER A 281 5.76 44.33 55.71
C SER A 281 6.85 45.41 55.87
N PHE A 282 6.49 46.70 55.81
CA PHE A 282 7.44 47.80 56.06
C PHE A 282 8.13 47.66 57.43
N ASN A 283 7.35 47.34 58.47
CA ASN A 283 7.86 47.16 59.82
C ASN A 283 8.82 45.97 59.92
N ASP A 284 8.49 44.83 59.31
CA ASP A 284 9.38 43.66 59.31
C ASP A 284 10.67 43.93 58.54
N PHE A 285 10.59 44.72 57.46
CA PHE A 285 11.74 45.10 56.66
C PHE A 285 12.70 46.00 57.44
N ILE A 286 12.21 47.07 58.07
CA ILE A 286 13.07 47.99 58.85
C ILE A 286 13.59 47.34 60.13
N ASN A 287 12.75 46.60 60.86
CA ASN A 287 13.16 46.02 62.13
C ASN A 287 14.21 44.90 61.97
N GLU A 288 14.32 44.26 60.81
CA GLU A 288 15.42 43.32 60.52
C GLU A 288 16.79 44.02 60.65
N TYR A 289 16.91 45.23 60.11
CA TYR A 289 18.13 46.04 60.23
C TYR A 289 18.34 46.53 61.66
N ARG A 290 17.28 46.96 62.35
CA ARG A 290 17.38 47.40 63.75
C ARG A 290 17.84 46.26 64.68
N VAL A 291 17.31 45.04 64.50
CA VAL A 291 17.76 43.87 65.29
C VAL A 291 19.20 43.49 64.95
N ALA A 292 19.59 43.51 63.67
CA ALA A 292 20.97 43.25 63.27
C ALA A 292 21.95 44.27 63.88
N GLU A 293 21.56 45.55 63.94
CA GLU A 293 22.34 46.61 64.55
C GLU A 293 22.45 46.46 66.08
N VAL A 294 21.36 46.06 66.75
CA VAL A 294 21.41 45.72 68.18
C VAL A 294 22.36 44.56 68.43
N ILE A 295 22.32 43.50 67.61
CA ILE A 295 23.23 42.34 67.75
C ILE A 295 24.68 42.78 67.54
N ARG A 296 24.96 43.62 66.53
CA ARG A 296 26.28 44.18 66.27
C ARG A 296 26.79 44.98 67.47
N LYS A 297 25.97 45.91 67.99
CA LYS A 297 26.32 46.73 69.16
C LYS A 297 26.47 45.89 70.44
N MET A 298 25.70 44.81 70.61
CA MET A 298 25.88 43.88 71.74
C MET A 298 27.23 43.15 71.72
N GLN A 299 27.85 42.99 70.55
CA GLN A 299 29.15 42.32 70.36
C GLN A 299 30.33 43.28 70.50
N GLU A 300 30.11 44.59 70.47
CA GLU A 300 31.17 45.60 70.53
C GLU A 300 31.48 45.99 71.99
N PRO A 301 32.74 45.85 72.45
CA PRO A 301 33.13 46.21 73.82
C PRO A 301 32.79 47.66 74.20
N ALA A 302 32.75 48.55 73.20
CA ALA A 302 32.41 49.95 73.37
C ALA A 302 31.00 50.17 73.94
N TYR A 303 30.06 49.22 73.79
CA TYR A 303 28.66 49.36 74.21
C TYR A 303 28.32 48.59 75.49
N ASP A 304 29.31 47.98 76.16
CA ASP A 304 29.05 47.21 77.39
C ASP A 304 28.57 48.07 78.59
N HIS A 305 28.84 49.38 78.55
CA HIS A 305 28.36 50.35 79.52
C HIS A 305 26.91 50.82 79.27
N ILE A 306 26.30 50.44 78.13
CA ILE A 306 24.94 50.83 77.77
C ILE A 306 23.97 49.69 78.08
N THR A 307 22.80 50.02 78.65
CA THR A 307 21.76 49.02 78.92
C THR A 307 21.22 48.42 77.61
N LEU A 308 20.72 47.19 77.66
CA LEU A 308 20.07 46.53 76.50
C LEU A 308 18.97 47.39 75.86
N LEU A 309 18.25 48.14 76.69
CA LEU A 309 17.22 49.05 76.22
C LEU A 309 17.81 50.32 75.58
N GLY A 310 18.92 50.83 76.12
CA GLY A 310 19.68 51.93 75.52
C GLY A 310 20.24 51.57 74.13
N ILE A 311 20.80 50.36 73.97
CA ILE A 311 21.27 49.86 72.67
C ILE A 311 20.10 49.72 71.69
N ALA A 312 18.93 49.27 72.16
CA ALA A 312 17.74 49.18 71.33
C ALA A 312 17.24 50.55 70.84
N TYR A 313 17.23 51.56 71.72
CA TYR A 313 16.84 52.92 71.36
C TYR A 313 17.83 53.55 70.37
N ASP A 314 19.12 53.34 70.59
CA ASP A 314 20.20 53.78 69.68
C ASP A 314 20.25 52.99 68.35
N ALA A 315 19.48 51.91 68.23
CA ALA A 315 19.26 51.18 66.98
C ALA A 315 17.90 51.52 66.33
N GLY A 316 17.18 52.51 66.85
CA GLY A 316 15.92 53.03 66.28
C GLY A 316 14.64 52.36 66.80
N PHE A 317 14.67 51.55 67.86
CA PHE A 317 13.44 51.12 68.52
C PHE A 317 12.86 52.26 69.37
N ASN A 318 11.53 52.39 69.41
CA ASN A 318 10.83 53.40 70.24
C ASN A 318 10.06 52.80 71.43
N SER A 319 10.06 51.47 71.58
CA SER A 319 9.32 50.77 72.63
C SER A 319 10.02 49.49 73.07
N ARG A 320 10.15 49.32 74.39
CA ARG A 320 10.69 48.10 75.03
C ARG A 320 9.94 46.84 74.63
N THR A 321 8.61 46.92 74.54
CA THR A 321 7.72 45.79 74.24
C THR A 321 7.88 45.36 72.78
N THR A 322 7.95 46.32 71.86
CA THR A 322 8.19 46.06 70.42
C THR A 322 9.58 45.47 70.19
N PHE A 323 10.60 46.02 70.85
CA PHE A 323 11.97 45.49 70.79
C PHE A 323 12.03 44.03 71.23
N HIS A 324 11.54 43.70 72.44
CA HIS A 324 11.59 42.31 72.94
C HIS A 324 10.81 41.35 72.04
N ARG A 325 9.62 41.74 71.58
CA ARG A 325 8.78 40.91 70.72
C ARG A 325 9.45 40.63 69.37
N ILE A 326 9.94 41.66 68.70
CA ILE A 326 10.55 41.54 67.36
C ILE A 326 11.91 40.84 67.44
N PHE A 327 12.74 41.16 68.44
CA PHE A 327 14.02 40.50 68.63
C PHE A 327 13.84 39.00 68.87
N LYS A 328 12.88 38.59 69.71
CA LYS A 328 12.53 37.18 69.92
C LYS A 328 11.95 36.51 68.69
N GLN A 329 11.12 37.21 67.92
CA GLN A 329 10.56 36.70 66.67
C GLN A 329 11.63 36.42 65.61
N LEU A 330 12.67 37.26 65.52
CA LEU A 330 13.75 37.12 64.53
C LEU A 330 14.89 36.19 64.97
N THR A 331 15.25 36.20 66.26
CA THR A 331 16.40 35.43 66.78
C THR A 331 16.01 34.12 67.48
N GLY A 332 14.72 33.94 67.80
CA GLY A 332 14.20 32.80 68.58
C GLY A 332 14.42 32.91 70.09
N LYS A 333 15.19 33.89 70.58
CA LYS A 333 15.56 34.06 72.00
C LYS A 333 15.23 35.48 72.50
N SER A 334 15.06 35.64 73.82
CA SER A 334 14.94 37.01 74.37
C SER A 334 16.29 37.76 74.27
N PRO A 335 16.31 39.10 74.16
CA PRO A 335 17.56 39.87 74.11
C PRO A 335 18.52 39.59 75.27
N ALA A 336 17.99 39.32 76.47
CA ALA A 336 18.77 38.98 77.65
C ALA A 336 19.38 37.57 77.54
N GLU A 337 18.59 36.58 77.10
CA GLU A 337 19.08 35.21 76.81
C GLU A 337 20.17 35.22 75.73
N TYR A 338 19.97 36.04 74.68
CA TYR A 338 20.93 36.16 73.59
C TYR A 338 22.27 36.75 74.05
N LYS A 339 22.25 37.80 74.90
CA LYS A 339 23.47 38.40 75.46
C LYS A 339 24.18 37.45 76.46
N SER A 340 23.43 36.67 77.24
CA SER A 340 24.03 35.69 78.16
C SER A 340 24.70 34.52 77.44
N ASP A 341 24.17 34.08 76.30
CA ASP A 341 24.75 33.00 75.51
C ASP A 341 26.05 33.43 74.81
N GLN A 342 26.19 34.70 74.43
CA GLN A 342 27.44 35.22 73.84
C GLN A 342 28.61 35.28 74.83
N LYS A 343 28.36 35.50 76.13
CA LYS A 343 29.40 35.56 77.17
C LYS A 343 30.03 34.19 77.51
N LYS A 344 29.56 33.08 76.93
CA LYS A 344 30.07 31.72 77.17
C LYS A 344 30.98 31.15 76.07
N GLY A 345 31.46 31.95 75.12
CA GLY A 345 32.41 31.52 74.08
C GLY A 345 33.87 31.88 74.39
N ILE A 346 34.73 30.86 74.52
CA ILE A 346 36.21 30.94 74.62
C ILE A 346 36.80 31.47 73.28
N PRO A 347 37.92 32.23 73.26
CA PRO A 347 38.43 32.85 72.04
C PRO A 347 39.25 31.86 71.18
N SER A 348 38.95 31.80 69.89
CA SER A 348 39.83 31.18 68.88
C SER A 348 40.19 32.19 67.82
N TYR A 349 41.45 32.61 67.83
CA TYR A 349 42.07 33.41 66.78
C TYR A 349 42.35 32.54 65.54
N ASN A 350 42.20 33.16 64.38
CA ASN A 350 42.54 32.76 63.00
C ASN A 350 41.46 32.07 62.14
N LEU A 351 41.18 32.79 61.04
CA LEU A 351 40.58 32.44 59.75
C LEU A 351 39.14 32.95 59.50
N GLU A 352 39.02 33.77 58.45
CA GLU A 352 37.81 34.39 57.91
C GLU A 352 36.64 33.41 57.81
N HIS A 353 35.49 33.79 58.37
CA HIS A 353 34.22 33.09 58.15
C HIS A 353 33.21 33.98 57.44
N HIS A 354 32.95 33.65 56.18
CA HIS A 354 31.72 33.97 55.47
C HIS A 354 30.50 33.58 56.30
N LEU A 355 29.64 34.53 56.64
CA LEU A 355 28.31 34.30 57.19
C LEU A 355 27.42 33.60 56.14
N GLN A 356 27.33 32.27 56.21
CA GLN A 356 26.24 31.52 55.60
C GLN A 356 24.99 31.68 56.47
N PHE A 357 23.90 32.17 55.87
CA PHE A 357 22.58 32.10 56.46
C PHE A 357 22.16 30.64 56.63
N ALA A 358 22.04 30.19 57.87
CA ALA A 358 21.42 28.91 58.21
C ALA A 358 19.91 29.00 57.90
N SER A 359 19.47 28.25 56.88
CA SER A 359 18.07 27.93 56.70
C SER A 359 17.60 27.06 57.86
N VAL A 360 16.52 27.48 58.52
CA VAL A 360 15.72 26.63 59.42
C VAL A 360 15.38 25.35 58.68
N ILE A 361 16.03 24.25 59.08
CA ILE A 361 15.68 22.90 58.67
C ILE A 361 14.41 22.56 59.45
N SER A 362 13.26 22.66 58.81
CA SER A 362 12.12 21.85 59.22
C SER A 362 12.52 20.41 59.01
N ASN A 363 12.81 19.69 60.09
CA ASN A 363 12.82 18.24 60.13
C ASN A 363 11.42 17.74 59.72
N HIS A 364 11.17 17.63 58.43
CA HIS A 364 10.45 16.46 57.97
C HIS A 364 11.48 15.35 57.96
N GLU A 365 11.27 14.40 58.87
CA GLU A 365 11.83 13.06 58.79
C GLU A 365 12.01 12.70 57.32
N THR A 366 13.26 12.49 56.95
CA THR A 366 13.58 11.78 55.72
C THR A 366 12.80 10.48 55.81
N THR A 367 11.75 10.37 54.98
CA THR A 367 11.14 9.09 54.66
C THR A 367 12.27 8.08 54.50
N PRO A 368 12.20 6.90 55.16
CA PRO A 368 13.30 5.96 55.14
C PRO A 368 13.77 5.81 53.70
N LYS A 369 15.08 5.87 53.47
CA LYS A 369 15.70 5.50 52.19
C LYS A 369 15.10 4.14 51.83
N TRP A 370 14.04 4.15 51.03
CA TRP A 370 13.59 2.96 50.34
C TRP A 370 14.82 2.58 49.56
N PHE A 371 15.39 1.43 49.93
CA PHE A 371 16.28 0.68 49.10
C PHE A 371 15.86 0.94 47.66
N HIS A 372 16.76 1.44 46.81
CA HIS A 372 16.60 1.30 45.38
C HIS A 372 16.71 -0.20 45.09
N GLN A 373 15.72 -0.99 45.52
CA GLN A 373 15.27 -2.13 44.77
C GLN A 373 14.95 -1.56 43.41
N LYS A 374 15.91 -1.73 42.50
CA LYS A 374 15.79 -1.52 41.06
C LYS A 374 14.41 -2.07 40.70
N LEU A 375 13.43 -1.18 40.53
CA LEU A 375 12.03 -1.55 40.35
C LEU A 375 12.00 -2.56 39.21
N ASN A 376 11.75 -3.81 39.56
CA ASN A 376 12.04 -4.93 38.67
C ASN A 376 11.21 -4.67 37.40
N ARG A 377 11.84 -4.49 36.23
CA ARG A 377 11.14 -4.13 34.98
C ARG A 377 9.98 -5.10 34.71
N SER A 378 10.11 -6.35 35.15
CA SER A 378 9.07 -7.39 35.13
C SER A 378 7.81 -7.04 35.92
N ILE A 379 7.92 -6.43 37.12
CA ILE A 379 6.78 -6.04 37.97
C ILE A 379 5.97 -4.93 37.28
N MET A 380 6.64 -3.96 36.66
CA MET A 380 5.98 -2.87 35.94
C MET A 380 5.24 -3.38 34.69
N ILE A 381 5.84 -4.30 33.93
CA ILE A 381 5.20 -4.91 32.76
C ILE A 381 3.94 -5.68 33.19
N LYS A 382 4.05 -6.56 34.21
CA LYS A 382 2.90 -7.32 34.76
C LYS A 382 1.74 -6.40 35.16
N ASN A 383 2.05 -5.25 35.77
CA ASN A 383 1.03 -4.27 36.14
C ASN A 383 0.35 -3.63 34.92
N TYR A 384 1.08 -3.30 33.85
CA TYR A 384 0.46 -2.77 32.63
C TYR A 384 -0.53 -3.75 32.00
N PHE A 385 -0.16 -5.03 31.90
CA PHE A 385 -1.06 -6.09 31.43
C PHE A 385 -2.30 -6.25 32.31
N LYS A 386 -2.11 -6.29 33.64
CA LYS A 386 -3.21 -6.41 34.61
C LYS A 386 -4.18 -5.22 34.53
N ILE A 387 -3.66 -4.00 34.38
CA ILE A 387 -4.48 -2.79 34.25
C ILE A 387 -5.24 -2.79 32.92
N ALA A 388 -4.59 -3.16 31.82
CA ALA A 388 -5.25 -3.26 30.51
C ALA A 388 -6.43 -4.24 30.53
N PHE A 389 -6.24 -5.42 31.11
CA PHE A 389 -7.30 -6.44 31.20
C PHE A 389 -8.51 -5.96 32.03
N ARG A 390 -8.25 -5.29 33.16
CA ARG A 390 -9.31 -4.69 33.97
C ARG A 390 -10.03 -3.55 33.23
N GLY A 391 -9.29 -2.80 32.40
CA GLY A 391 -9.84 -1.78 31.50
C GLY A 391 -10.79 -2.36 30.46
N PHE A 392 -10.41 -3.47 29.82
CA PHE A 392 -11.25 -4.18 28.84
C PHE A 392 -12.58 -4.64 29.45
N TRP A 393 -12.54 -5.22 30.65
CA TRP A 393 -13.75 -5.69 31.33
C TRP A 393 -14.69 -4.54 31.74
N ARG A 394 -14.14 -3.36 32.00
CA ARG A 394 -14.93 -2.17 32.32
C ARG A 394 -15.59 -1.56 31.07
N HIS A 395 -14.99 -1.71 29.89
CA HIS A 395 -15.43 -1.10 28.64
C HIS A 395 -15.69 -2.14 27.53
N LYS A 396 -16.36 -3.24 27.89
CA LYS A 396 -16.54 -4.44 27.05
C LYS A 396 -17.02 -4.14 25.63
N LEU A 397 -18.02 -3.27 25.46
CA LEU A 397 -18.57 -2.96 24.14
C LEU A 397 -17.54 -2.29 23.23
N PHE A 398 -16.79 -1.29 23.72
CA PHE A 398 -15.77 -0.61 22.93
C PHE A 398 -14.59 -1.53 22.62
N THR A 399 -14.16 -2.33 23.60
CA THR A 399 -13.11 -3.33 23.37
C THR A 399 -13.57 -4.36 22.34
N LEU A 400 -14.81 -4.85 22.40
CA LEU A 400 -15.36 -5.78 21.43
C LEU A 400 -15.41 -5.19 20.02
N ILE A 401 -15.95 -3.97 19.86
CA ILE A 401 -16.00 -3.29 18.55
C ILE A 401 -14.60 -3.09 17.97
N ASN A 402 -13.62 -2.70 18.81
CA ASN A 402 -12.24 -2.53 18.38
C ASN A 402 -11.57 -3.86 17.97
N ILE A 403 -11.79 -4.94 18.74
CA ILE A 403 -11.26 -6.28 18.42
C ILE A 403 -11.89 -6.80 17.11
N ILE A 404 -13.21 -6.68 16.95
CA ILE A 404 -13.91 -7.13 15.73
C ILE A 404 -13.46 -6.29 14.52
N GLY A 405 -13.43 -4.96 14.65
CA GLY A 405 -13.01 -4.08 13.56
C GLY A 405 -11.57 -4.33 13.10
N LEU A 406 -10.64 -4.48 14.04
CA LEU A 406 -9.25 -4.85 13.73
C LEU A 406 -9.14 -6.25 13.17
N SER A 407 -9.82 -7.25 13.73
CA SER A 407 -9.72 -8.64 13.25
C SER A 407 -10.26 -8.80 11.83
N ILE A 408 -11.36 -8.13 11.48
CA ILE A 408 -11.88 -8.16 10.11
C ILE A 408 -10.89 -7.52 9.15
N GLY A 409 -10.36 -6.32 9.44
CA GLY A 409 -9.38 -5.66 8.58
C GLY A 409 -8.07 -6.43 8.44
N ILE A 410 -7.59 -7.04 9.53
CA ILE A 410 -6.37 -7.87 9.53
C ILE A 410 -6.60 -9.17 8.77
N SER A 411 -7.73 -9.85 8.97
CA SER A 411 -8.05 -11.09 8.25
C SER A 411 -8.16 -10.89 6.74
N ALA A 412 -8.77 -9.77 6.30
CA ALA A 412 -8.83 -9.37 4.90
C ALA A 412 -7.44 -9.13 4.31
N PHE A 413 -6.61 -8.37 5.01
CA PHE A 413 -5.24 -8.13 4.60
C PHE A 413 -4.41 -9.42 4.58
N LEU A 414 -4.63 -10.34 5.53
CA LEU A 414 -3.92 -11.60 5.62
C LEU A 414 -4.30 -12.56 4.48
N ALA A 415 -5.58 -12.63 4.11
CA ALA A 415 -6.02 -13.41 2.94
C ALA A 415 -5.38 -12.88 1.65
N ILE A 416 -5.41 -11.55 1.43
CA ILE A 416 -4.74 -10.91 0.30
C ILE A 416 -3.22 -11.17 0.33
N TYR A 417 -2.60 -11.09 1.51
CA TYR A 417 -1.19 -11.40 1.67
C TYR A 417 -0.86 -12.83 1.24
N PHE A 418 -1.68 -13.83 1.57
CA PHE A 418 -1.42 -15.21 1.12
C PHE A 418 -1.49 -15.36 -0.39
N ILE A 419 -2.45 -14.71 -1.04
CA ILE A 419 -2.58 -14.70 -2.51
C ILE A 419 -1.32 -14.09 -3.13
N VAL A 420 -0.97 -12.88 -2.72
CA VAL A 420 0.20 -12.16 -3.24
C VAL A 420 1.48 -12.93 -2.90
N HIS A 421 1.62 -13.47 -1.69
CA HIS A 421 2.78 -14.25 -1.29
C HIS A 421 2.95 -15.50 -2.15
N HIS A 422 1.86 -16.22 -2.43
CA HIS A 422 1.85 -17.40 -3.28
C HIS A 422 2.47 -17.12 -4.66
N ASP A 423 1.96 -16.12 -5.38
CA ASP A 423 2.42 -15.80 -6.73
C ASP A 423 3.85 -15.23 -6.74
N PHE A 424 4.22 -14.44 -5.73
CA PHE A 424 5.60 -13.96 -5.60
C PHE A 424 6.60 -15.04 -5.18
N THR A 425 6.19 -16.22 -4.75
CA THR A 425 7.10 -17.30 -4.34
C THR A 425 7.45 -18.29 -5.46
N PHE A 426 6.88 -18.14 -6.65
CA PHE A 426 7.19 -18.99 -7.80
C PHE A 426 8.68 -18.99 -8.13
N ASP A 427 9.25 -20.20 -8.27
CA ASP A 427 10.61 -20.49 -8.74
C ASP A 427 11.76 -19.82 -7.95
N LYS A 428 11.49 -19.35 -6.73
CA LYS A 428 12.50 -18.73 -5.85
C LYS A 428 13.34 -19.73 -5.05
N PHE A 429 12.96 -21.00 -5.03
CA PHE A 429 13.65 -22.04 -4.27
C PHE A 429 14.79 -22.71 -5.04
N HIS A 430 14.86 -22.54 -6.36
CA HIS A 430 15.91 -23.13 -7.19
C HIS A 430 17.27 -22.52 -6.85
N LYS A 431 18.29 -23.39 -6.82
CA LYS A 431 19.69 -22.97 -6.67
C LYS A 431 20.10 -22.16 -7.89
N ASP A 432 20.80 -21.04 -7.69
CA ASP A 432 21.26 -20.15 -8.76
C ASP A 432 20.11 -19.52 -9.60
N SER A 433 18.91 -19.37 -9.03
CA SER A 433 17.73 -18.82 -9.72
C SER A 433 17.95 -17.43 -10.34
N ASP A 434 18.89 -16.64 -9.83
CA ASP A 434 19.31 -15.34 -10.36
C ASP A 434 20.14 -15.42 -11.66
N ARG A 435 20.66 -16.61 -11.99
CA ARG A 435 21.51 -16.88 -13.17
C ARG A 435 20.84 -17.77 -14.21
N ILE A 436 19.59 -18.17 -14.00
CA ILE A 436 18.81 -19.00 -14.92
C ILE A 436 17.91 -18.08 -15.77
N TYR A 437 17.95 -18.28 -17.08
CA TYR A 437 17.20 -17.49 -18.04
C TYR A 437 16.53 -18.38 -19.07
N ARG A 438 15.34 -17.98 -19.54
CA ARG A 438 14.69 -18.50 -20.75
C ARG A 438 15.08 -17.64 -21.95
N VAL A 439 15.47 -18.26 -23.06
CA VAL A 439 15.68 -17.56 -24.32
C VAL A 439 14.32 -17.31 -24.95
N VAL A 440 14.00 -16.05 -25.26
CA VAL A 440 12.72 -15.63 -25.84
C VAL A 440 12.94 -14.86 -27.13
N MET A 441 11.94 -14.84 -28.00
CA MET A 441 12.01 -14.19 -29.30
C MET A 441 11.07 -12.99 -29.39
N ASN A 442 11.65 -11.84 -29.79
CA ASN A 442 10.94 -10.61 -30.06
C ASN A 442 10.97 -10.34 -31.55
N THR A 443 9.80 -10.18 -32.15
CA THR A 443 9.66 -9.88 -33.58
C THR A 443 9.00 -8.53 -33.75
N SER A 444 9.38 -7.79 -34.79
CA SER A 444 8.79 -6.50 -35.09
C SER A 444 8.43 -6.42 -36.57
N THR A 445 7.19 -6.04 -36.86
CA THR A 445 6.66 -5.90 -38.22
C THR A 445 6.04 -4.51 -38.34
N LYS A 446 6.63 -3.62 -39.18
CA LYS A 446 6.16 -2.24 -39.40
C LYS A 446 5.86 -1.44 -38.11
N GLY A 447 6.59 -1.72 -37.03
CA GLY A 447 6.44 -1.06 -35.73
C GLY A 447 5.59 -1.79 -34.70
N ASN A 448 4.83 -2.83 -35.09
CA ASN A 448 4.12 -3.72 -34.17
C ASN A 448 5.08 -4.80 -33.67
N LYS A 449 5.19 -4.94 -32.34
CA LYS A 449 6.03 -5.96 -31.70
C LYS A 449 5.20 -7.18 -31.32
N ASN A 450 5.68 -8.36 -31.67
CA ASN A 450 5.14 -9.64 -31.28
C ASN A 450 6.18 -10.41 -30.46
N TYR A 451 5.74 -11.05 -29.39
CA TYR A 451 6.57 -11.72 -28.40
C TYR A 451 6.25 -13.22 -28.40
N SER A 452 7.27 -14.06 -28.22
CA SER A 452 7.14 -15.52 -28.21
C SER A 452 8.12 -16.15 -27.21
N SER A 453 7.64 -17.07 -26.36
CA SER A 453 8.52 -17.94 -25.56
C SER A 453 9.25 -18.96 -26.41
N GLY A 454 8.60 -19.40 -27.49
CA GLY A 454 9.17 -20.36 -28.43
C GLY A 454 10.39 -19.79 -29.13
N VAL A 455 11.37 -20.65 -29.40
CA VAL A 455 12.52 -20.39 -30.26
C VAL A 455 12.70 -21.54 -31.26
N PRO A 456 13.37 -21.33 -32.41
CA PRO A 456 13.63 -22.42 -33.33
C PRO A 456 14.46 -23.53 -32.70
N ALA A 457 14.03 -24.76 -32.94
CA ALA A 457 14.55 -25.96 -32.31
C ALA A 457 16.09 -26.13 -32.37
N PRO A 458 16.77 -25.85 -33.51
CA PRO A 458 18.23 -25.98 -33.60
C PRO A 458 19.01 -24.95 -32.78
N LEU A 459 18.36 -23.90 -32.25
CA LEU A 459 19.01 -22.81 -31.55
C LEU A 459 19.75 -23.29 -30.30
N ALA A 460 19.21 -24.26 -29.55
CA ALA A 460 19.83 -24.78 -28.34
C ALA A 460 21.24 -25.33 -28.61
N GLU A 461 21.41 -26.16 -29.64
CA GLU A 461 22.69 -26.76 -30.00
C GLU A 461 23.65 -25.72 -30.62
N ALA A 462 23.12 -24.76 -31.37
CA ALA A 462 23.91 -23.66 -31.92
C ALA A 462 24.47 -22.76 -30.80
N ILE A 463 23.68 -22.45 -29.77
CA ILE A 463 24.14 -21.71 -28.59
C ILE A 463 25.18 -22.53 -27.83
N LYS A 464 24.91 -23.82 -27.58
CA LYS A 464 25.83 -24.70 -26.86
C LYS A 464 27.21 -24.82 -27.51
N SER A 465 27.27 -24.83 -28.84
CA SER A 465 28.52 -25.00 -29.60
C SER A 465 29.30 -23.69 -29.82
N GLN A 466 28.63 -22.53 -29.85
CA GLN A 466 29.25 -21.26 -30.29
C GLN A 466 29.27 -20.16 -29.22
N ALA A 467 28.39 -20.21 -28.21
CA ALA A 467 28.31 -19.17 -27.19
C ALA A 467 29.29 -19.43 -26.02
N THR A 468 29.82 -18.36 -25.44
CA THR A 468 30.71 -18.41 -24.28
C THR A 468 30.02 -17.83 -23.03
N GLY A 469 30.36 -18.33 -21.84
CA GLY A 469 29.79 -17.85 -20.57
C GLY A 469 28.48 -18.52 -20.16
N ILE A 470 28.09 -19.63 -20.81
CA ILE A 470 26.95 -20.47 -20.44
C ILE A 470 27.49 -21.71 -19.71
N GLU A 471 27.01 -21.93 -18.49
CA GLU A 471 27.38 -23.06 -17.62
C GLU A 471 26.60 -24.33 -18.01
N GLU A 472 25.29 -24.21 -18.18
CA GLU A 472 24.40 -25.30 -18.60
C GLU A 472 23.32 -24.76 -19.55
N ILE A 473 22.88 -25.61 -20.49
CA ILE A 473 21.83 -25.31 -21.45
C ILE A 473 20.95 -26.54 -21.69
N THR A 474 19.64 -26.35 -21.68
CA THR A 474 18.68 -27.42 -21.91
C THR A 474 17.55 -26.92 -22.83
N PRO A 475 17.25 -27.66 -23.91
CA PRO A 475 15.99 -27.48 -24.61
C PRO A 475 14.87 -28.17 -23.83
N VAL A 476 13.72 -27.51 -23.77
CA VAL A 476 12.49 -28.00 -23.16
C VAL A 476 11.42 -27.98 -24.25
N TYR A 477 10.88 -29.14 -24.60
CA TYR A 477 9.74 -29.20 -25.51
C TYR A 477 8.53 -29.75 -24.78
N THR A 478 7.58 -28.87 -24.50
CA THR A 478 6.32 -29.28 -23.91
C THR A 478 5.55 -30.16 -24.89
N GLN A 479 5.01 -31.25 -24.39
CA GLN A 479 4.19 -32.20 -25.13
C GLN A 479 2.84 -32.33 -24.43
N SER A 480 1.79 -32.47 -25.23
CA SER A 480 0.44 -32.78 -24.77
C SER A 480 -0.03 -34.02 -25.52
N PRO A 481 0.53 -35.21 -25.21
CA PRO A 481 0.04 -36.45 -25.81
C PRO A 481 -1.42 -36.66 -25.43
N HIS A 482 -2.20 -37.22 -26.35
CA HIS A 482 -3.63 -37.42 -26.12
C HIS A 482 -3.85 -38.49 -25.03
N PHE A 483 -3.05 -39.56 -25.04
CA PHE A 483 -3.16 -40.69 -24.14
C PHE A 483 -1.82 -41.21 -23.64
N VAL A 484 -1.82 -41.72 -22.41
CA VAL A 484 -0.72 -42.49 -21.84
C VAL A 484 -1.22 -43.89 -21.47
N TYR A 485 -0.55 -44.91 -22.00
CA TYR A 485 -0.86 -46.32 -21.76
C TYR A 485 0.19 -46.98 -20.88
N ILE A 486 -0.28 -47.67 -19.84
CA ILE A 486 0.53 -48.48 -18.93
C ILE A 486 0.08 -49.93 -19.02
N ASP A 487 1.00 -50.82 -19.39
CA ASP A 487 0.72 -52.25 -19.46
C ASP A 487 0.49 -52.83 -18.05
N LYS A 488 -0.63 -53.54 -17.84
CA LYS A 488 -0.82 -54.43 -16.68
C LYS A 488 -0.49 -55.89 -17.03
N ASP A 489 -0.31 -56.71 -16.00
CA ASP A 489 -0.28 -58.17 -16.14
C ASP A 489 -1.55 -58.67 -16.85
N LYS A 490 -1.36 -59.46 -17.91
CA LYS A 490 -2.39 -60.10 -18.77
C LYS A 490 -3.21 -59.15 -19.67
N ASN A 491 -2.57 -58.55 -20.68
CA ASN A 491 -3.21 -57.90 -21.84
C ASN A 491 -4.22 -56.77 -21.56
N GLU A 492 -4.34 -56.27 -20.32
CA GLU A 492 -5.11 -55.06 -20.01
C GLU A 492 -4.18 -53.85 -19.96
N GLN A 493 -4.46 -52.80 -20.73
CA GLN A 493 -3.74 -51.53 -20.64
C GLN A 493 -4.55 -50.53 -19.80
N LYS A 494 -3.92 -49.96 -18.77
CA LYS A 494 -4.50 -48.84 -18.04
C LYS A 494 -4.20 -47.56 -18.82
N ARG A 495 -5.25 -46.84 -19.19
CA ARG A 495 -5.18 -45.62 -19.98
C ARG A 495 -5.38 -44.40 -19.11
N PHE A 496 -4.56 -43.38 -19.34
CA PHE A 496 -4.65 -42.06 -18.76
C PHE A 496 -4.79 -41.03 -19.91
N ARG A 497 -5.51 -39.94 -19.66
CA ARG A 497 -5.82 -38.90 -20.65
C ARG A 497 -5.54 -37.52 -20.03
N ASP A 498 -5.30 -36.52 -20.87
CA ASP A 498 -5.20 -35.10 -20.51
C ASP A 498 -4.12 -34.85 -19.47
N LEU A 499 -3.00 -35.55 -19.65
CA LEU A 499 -1.80 -35.35 -18.85
C LEU A 499 -1.04 -34.16 -19.42
N ASP A 500 -1.50 -32.98 -19.03
CA ASP A 500 -0.76 -31.75 -19.21
C ASP A 500 0.51 -31.77 -18.36
N ARG A 501 1.59 -31.19 -18.87
CA ARG A 501 2.93 -31.11 -18.23
C ARG A 501 3.83 -32.32 -18.45
N ILE A 502 3.80 -32.86 -19.67
CA ILE A 502 4.82 -33.76 -20.20
C ILE A 502 5.84 -32.94 -20.98
N THR A 503 7.13 -33.25 -20.84
CA THR A 503 8.17 -32.52 -21.57
C THR A 503 9.24 -33.46 -22.10
N LEU A 504 9.78 -33.11 -23.26
CA LEU A 504 11.07 -33.62 -23.69
C LEU A 504 12.15 -32.77 -23.03
N ALA A 505 13.08 -33.44 -22.36
CA ALA A 505 14.20 -32.81 -21.68
C ALA A 505 15.46 -33.64 -21.91
N ASN A 506 16.61 -33.00 -21.71
CA ASN A 506 17.88 -33.69 -21.63
C ASN A 506 18.36 -33.73 -20.18
N GLN A 507 19.48 -34.41 -19.95
CA GLN A 507 20.09 -34.52 -18.64
C GLN A 507 20.40 -33.16 -17.97
N GLN A 508 20.77 -32.15 -18.76
CA GLN A 508 21.10 -30.81 -18.28
C GLN A 508 19.92 -30.14 -17.55
N TYR A 509 18.68 -30.52 -17.84
CA TYR A 509 17.50 -30.06 -17.11
C TYR A 509 17.63 -30.31 -15.60
N PHE A 510 18.02 -31.51 -15.20
CA PHE A 510 18.21 -31.89 -13.80
C PHE A 510 19.49 -31.34 -13.15
N LYS A 511 20.35 -30.65 -13.94
CA LYS A 511 21.48 -29.88 -13.42
C LYS A 511 21.11 -28.42 -13.17
N ILE A 512 20.17 -27.89 -13.94
CA ILE A 512 19.62 -26.54 -13.76
C ILE A 512 18.62 -26.56 -12.60
N PHE A 513 17.69 -27.52 -12.59
CA PHE A 513 16.71 -27.69 -11.53
C PHE A 513 17.09 -28.85 -10.63
N ASN A 514 17.17 -28.59 -9.32
CA ASN A 514 17.62 -29.58 -8.36
C ASN A 514 16.47 -30.48 -7.92
N TYR A 515 16.44 -31.71 -8.42
CA TYR A 515 15.48 -32.74 -8.01
C TYR A 515 16.14 -33.76 -7.08
N VAL A 516 15.38 -34.24 -6.09
CA VAL A 516 15.79 -35.38 -5.24
C VAL A 516 15.45 -36.67 -5.96
N TRP A 517 16.42 -37.55 -6.16
CA TRP A 517 16.24 -38.84 -6.84
C TRP A 517 15.80 -39.91 -5.84
N LEU A 518 14.67 -40.56 -6.12
CA LEU A 518 14.11 -41.65 -5.30
C LEU A 518 14.48 -43.03 -5.84
N ALA A 519 14.66 -43.14 -7.16
CA ALA A 519 15.20 -44.31 -7.86
C ALA A 519 15.90 -43.87 -9.16
N GLY A 520 16.97 -44.56 -9.55
CA GLY A 520 17.81 -44.17 -10.69
C GLY A 520 18.83 -43.09 -10.35
N SER A 521 19.47 -42.49 -11.36
CA SER A 521 20.46 -41.41 -11.18
C SER A 521 20.37 -40.34 -12.26
N SER A 522 20.69 -39.09 -11.90
CA SER A 522 20.72 -37.96 -12.85
C SER A 522 21.79 -38.10 -13.92
N GLN A 523 22.74 -39.03 -13.78
CA GLN A 523 23.92 -39.06 -14.64
C GLN A 523 23.67 -39.70 -16.01
N HIS A 524 22.71 -40.63 -16.11
CA HIS A 524 22.42 -41.38 -17.34
C HIS A 524 20.93 -41.62 -17.61
N ALA A 525 20.02 -41.00 -16.85
CA ALA A 525 18.60 -41.31 -16.93
C ALA A 525 17.91 -40.84 -18.23
N LEU A 526 18.44 -39.84 -18.94
CA LEU A 526 17.86 -39.33 -20.19
C LEU A 526 18.85 -39.31 -21.37
N ASP A 527 19.94 -40.06 -21.28
CA ASP A 527 20.97 -40.07 -22.33
C ASP A 527 20.52 -40.89 -23.55
N ALA A 528 19.84 -42.01 -23.33
CA ALA A 528 19.40 -42.89 -24.41
C ALA A 528 17.98 -42.58 -24.89
N PRO A 529 17.68 -42.79 -26.18
CA PRO A 529 16.33 -42.58 -26.71
C PRO A 529 15.34 -43.57 -26.09
N GLY A 530 14.07 -43.16 -25.99
CA GLY A 530 13.01 -43.99 -25.42
C GLY A 530 13.11 -44.14 -23.89
N GLN A 531 13.79 -43.23 -23.19
CA GLN A 531 13.83 -43.18 -21.72
C GLN A 531 12.87 -42.11 -21.17
N VAL A 532 12.29 -42.37 -20.00
CA VAL A 532 11.46 -41.40 -19.27
C VAL A 532 11.76 -41.39 -17.78
N VAL A 533 11.84 -40.19 -17.21
CA VAL A 533 11.92 -39.96 -15.76
C VAL A 533 10.57 -39.46 -15.27
N LEU A 534 10.05 -40.04 -14.19
CA LEU A 534 8.73 -39.72 -13.64
C LEU A 534 8.86 -39.02 -12.28
N THR A 535 7.94 -38.10 -11.98
CA THR A 535 7.79 -37.60 -10.60
C THR A 535 7.14 -38.64 -9.69
N SER A 536 7.38 -38.54 -8.38
CA SER A 536 6.88 -39.49 -7.39
C SER A 536 5.36 -39.64 -7.38
N GLN A 537 4.63 -38.54 -7.61
CA GLN A 537 3.18 -38.52 -7.70
C GLN A 537 2.70 -39.28 -8.93
N GLN A 538 3.32 -39.04 -10.09
CA GLN A 538 2.92 -39.66 -11.34
C GLN A 538 3.33 -41.13 -11.41
N ALA A 539 4.52 -41.47 -10.92
CA ALA A 539 4.99 -42.84 -10.81
C ALA A 539 4.04 -43.71 -9.96
N ARG A 540 3.49 -43.17 -8.86
CA ARG A 540 2.46 -43.84 -8.05
C ARG A 540 1.11 -43.94 -8.75
N LEU A 541 0.76 -42.97 -9.59
CA LEU A 541 -0.48 -43.00 -10.37
C LEU A 541 -0.44 -44.12 -11.43
N TYR A 542 0.70 -44.25 -12.12
CA TYR A 542 0.94 -45.30 -13.11
C TYR A 542 1.13 -46.67 -12.48
N PHE A 543 1.97 -46.78 -11.43
CA PHE A 543 2.36 -48.04 -10.80
C PHE A 543 2.07 -48.06 -9.29
N PRO A 544 0.79 -48.04 -8.85
CA PRO A 544 0.42 -47.87 -7.44
C PRO A 544 0.92 -48.97 -6.50
N SER A 545 1.21 -50.16 -7.02
CA SER A 545 1.57 -51.36 -6.24
C SER A 545 3.06 -51.70 -6.23
N LEU A 546 3.89 -50.98 -6.99
CA LEU A 546 5.33 -51.23 -7.10
C LEU A 546 6.13 -50.29 -6.19
N SER A 547 7.31 -50.73 -5.74
CA SER A 547 8.28 -49.83 -5.11
C SER A 547 8.95 -48.97 -6.18
N TYR A 548 9.49 -47.79 -5.83
CA TYR A 548 10.13 -46.91 -6.83
C TYR A 548 11.30 -47.57 -7.58
N HIS A 549 12.02 -48.50 -6.94
CA HIS A 549 13.11 -49.22 -7.58
C HIS A 549 12.58 -50.26 -8.59
N ASP A 550 11.45 -50.89 -8.29
CA ASP A 550 10.81 -51.89 -9.18
C ASP A 550 10.07 -51.26 -10.37
N MET A 551 9.85 -49.94 -10.33
CA MET A 551 9.28 -49.17 -11.46
C MET A 551 10.30 -48.95 -12.59
N ILE A 552 11.60 -48.98 -12.27
CA ILE A 552 12.66 -48.85 -13.28
C ILE A 552 12.58 -50.01 -14.27
N GLY A 553 12.63 -49.72 -15.56
CA GLY A 553 12.51 -50.71 -16.64
C GLY A 553 11.08 -51.01 -17.09
N LYS A 554 10.06 -50.44 -16.44
CA LYS A 554 8.66 -50.56 -16.91
C LYS A 554 8.41 -49.68 -18.12
N ILE A 555 7.47 -50.10 -18.97
CA ILE A 555 7.13 -49.39 -20.21
C ILE A 555 5.97 -48.43 -19.95
N VAL A 556 6.10 -47.21 -20.47
CA VAL A 556 5.07 -46.18 -20.53
C VAL A 556 4.95 -45.76 -21.99
N THR A 557 3.74 -45.84 -22.56
CA THR A 557 3.51 -45.49 -23.96
C THR A 557 2.72 -44.19 -24.05
N TYR A 558 3.30 -43.16 -24.67
CA TYR A 558 2.67 -41.86 -24.93
C TYR A 558 2.14 -41.84 -26.37
N ASP A 559 0.83 -41.93 -26.56
CA ASP A 559 0.18 -42.17 -27.85
C ASP A 559 0.77 -43.39 -28.56
N THR A 560 1.71 -43.19 -29.49
CA THR A 560 2.45 -44.25 -30.18
C THR A 560 3.89 -44.45 -29.70
N LEU A 561 4.40 -43.54 -28.87
CA LEU A 561 5.78 -43.50 -28.42
C LEU A 561 5.98 -44.36 -27.17
N GLN A 562 6.61 -45.52 -27.34
CA GLN A 562 7.02 -46.37 -26.22
C GLN A 562 8.28 -45.83 -25.55
N THR A 563 8.23 -45.72 -24.23
CA THR A 563 9.36 -45.31 -23.40
C THR A 563 9.52 -46.24 -22.21
N THR A 564 10.73 -46.30 -21.67
CA THR A 564 11.08 -47.11 -20.51
C THR A 564 11.45 -46.20 -19.34
N VAL A 565 10.87 -46.47 -18.17
CA VAL A 565 11.15 -45.71 -16.95
C VAL A 565 12.62 -45.91 -16.56
N SER A 566 13.38 -44.82 -16.57
CA SER A 566 14.82 -44.80 -16.24
C SER A 566 15.11 -44.19 -14.88
N GLY A 567 14.16 -43.47 -14.29
CA GLY A 567 14.30 -42.84 -12.98
C GLY A 567 12.99 -42.34 -12.40
N VAL A 568 12.98 -42.15 -11.08
CA VAL A 568 11.88 -41.51 -10.35
C VAL A 568 12.44 -40.40 -9.46
N VAL A 569 11.93 -39.19 -9.61
CA VAL A 569 12.31 -38.00 -8.83
C VAL A 569 11.19 -37.56 -7.89
N GLU A 570 11.53 -36.91 -6.79
CA GLU A 570 10.55 -36.34 -5.88
C GLU A 570 9.76 -35.21 -6.56
N THR A 571 8.44 -35.23 -6.41
CA THR A 571 7.56 -34.17 -6.92
C THR A 571 7.85 -32.86 -6.20
N LEU A 572 8.04 -31.77 -6.95
CA LEU A 572 8.24 -30.44 -6.37
C LEU A 572 6.97 -30.02 -5.61
N THR A 573 7.10 -29.75 -4.32
CA THR A 573 6.00 -29.32 -3.43
C THR A 573 5.91 -27.80 -3.27
N GLN A 574 6.83 -27.07 -3.90
CA GLN A 574 6.97 -25.63 -3.83
C GLN A 574 6.42 -25.00 -5.11
N ASN A 575 5.98 -23.74 -5.02
CA ASN A 575 5.37 -23.03 -6.15
C ASN A 575 6.37 -22.90 -7.32
N THR A 576 6.03 -23.47 -8.47
CA THR A 576 6.89 -23.50 -9.66
C THR A 576 6.05 -23.47 -10.92
N ASP A 577 6.51 -22.73 -11.94
CA ASP A 577 5.92 -22.80 -13.28
C ASP A 577 6.35 -24.10 -14.00
N PHE A 578 7.40 -24.78 -13.52
CA PHE A 578 7.99 -26.00 -14.08
C PHE A 578 7.38 -27.27 -13.47
N SER A 579 6.05 -27.35 -13.50
CA SER A 579 5.28 -28.44 -12.88
C SER A 579 5.23 -29.75 -13.69
N PHE A 580 6.27 -30.01 -14.49
CA PHE A 580 6.37 -31.21 -15.33
C PHE A 580 6.40 -32.50 -14.51
N HIS A 581 5.70 -33.52 -14.98
CA HIS A 581 5.60 -34.81 -14.30
C HIS A 581 6.34 -35.94 -15.04
N ASP A 582 6.35 -35.92 -16.37
CA ASP A 582 7.05 -36.90 -17.20
C ASP A 582 8.11 -36.20 -18.05
N PHE A 583 9.36 -36.61 -17.88
CA PHE A 583 10.52 -36.08 -18.60
C PHE A 583 11.01 -37.13 -19.59
N ILE A 584 10.61 -37.01 -20.85
CA ILE A 584 11.02 -37.94 -21.92
C ILE A 584 12.38 -37.48 -22.47
N SER A 585 13.26 -38.43 -22.79
CA SER A 585 14.57 -38.07 -23.35
C SER A 585 14.44 -37.36 -24.69
N PHE A 586 15.08 -36.19 -24.82
CA PHE A 586 15.13 -35.42 -26.06
C PHE A 586 15.75 -36.21 -27.24
N SER A 587 16.68 -37.15 -26.98
CA SER A 587 17.31 -37.96 -28.04
C SER A 587 16.32 -38.93 -28.73
N THR A 588 15.15 -39.15 -28.12
CA THR A 588 14.04 -39.90 -28.71
C THR A 588 13.55 -39.24 -29.99
N VAL A 589 13.50 -37.90 -30.03
CA VAL A 589 13.03 -37.16 -31.21
C VAL A 589 14.03 -37.25 -32.35
N THR A 590 15.33 -37.16 -32.06
CA THR A 590 16.37 -37.25 -33.10
C THR A 590 16.46 -38.63 -33.74
N THR A 591 15.98 -39.67 -33.06
CA THR A 591 16.04 -41.06 -33.54
C THR A 591 14.79 -41.45 -34.34
N ASN A 592 13.62 -40.90 -33.99
CA ASN A 592 12.37 -41.16 -34.70
C ASN A 592 12.12 -40.10 -35.80
N LYS A 593 12.34 -40.48 -37.07
CA LYS A 593 12.20 -39.56 -38.22
C LYS A 593 10.80 -38.96 -38.39
N HIS A 594 9.74 -39.69 -38.02
CA HIS A 594 8.37 -39.17 -38.09
C HIS A 594 8.14 -38.12 -37.00
N PHE A 595 8.51 -38.44 -35.76
CA PHE A 595 8.39 -37.53 -34.63
C PHE A 595 9.27 -36.27 -34.78
N SER A 596 10.45 -36.41 -35.39
CA SER A 596 11.34 -35.31 -35.77
C SER A 596 10.72 -34.37 -36.81
N ALA A 597 10.00 -34.93 -37.80
CA ALA A 597 9.33 -34.16 -38.83
C ALA A 597 8.12 -33.40 -38.27
N ASP A 598 7.34 -34.03 -37.40
CA ASP A 598 6.14 -33.44 -36.78
C ASP A 598 6.50 -32.28 -35.84
N LEU A 599 7.59 -32.40 -35.09
CA LEU A 599 8.10 -31.35 -34.20
C LEU A 599 8.98 -30.31 -34.91
N HIS A 600 9.20 -30.44 -36.22
CA HIS A 600 9.99 -29.53 -37.05
C HIS A 600 11.40 -29.22 -36.50
N ILE A 601 12.02 -30.17 -35.80
CA ILE A 601 13.22 -29.93 -34.97
C ILE A 601 14.47 -29.49 -35.74
N ASN A 602 14.49 -29.71 -37.06
CA ASN A 602 15.63 -29.41 -37.93
C ASN A 602 15.47 -28.09 -38.70
N THR A 603 14.40 -27.33 -38.48
CA THR A 603 14.10 -26.12 -39.27
C THR A 603 14.28 -24.85 -38.45
N TRP A 604 14.91 -23.84 -39.06
CA TRP A 604 15.05 -22.49 -38.50
C TRP A 604 13.84 -21.59 -38.83
N GLU A 605 12.99 -22.02 -39.76
CA GLU A 605 11.86 -21.25 -40.29
C GLU A 605 10.59 -21.38 -39.44
N TYR A 606 10.50 -22.44 -38.65
CA TYR A 606 9.36 -22.71 -37.78
C TYR A 606 9.73 -22.41 -36.34
N ASN A 607 8.90 -21.62 -35.67
CA ASN A 607 9.03 -21.31 -34.25
C ASN A 607 7.76 -21.73 -33.51
N PRO A 608 7.68 -22.99 -33.06
CA PRO A 608 6.58 -23.42 -32.22
C PRO A 608 6.76 -22.86 -30.81
N SER A 609 5.68 -22.31 -30.25
CA SER A 609 5.63 -21.87 -28.84
C SER A 609 5.98 -22.97 -27.84
N ALA A 610 5.89 -24.24 -28.24
CA ALA A 610 6.26 -25.40 -27.44
C ALA A 610 7.77 -25.67 -27.36
N SER A 611 8.61 -25.03 -28.19
CA SER A 611 10.07 -25.21 -28.19
C SER A 611 10.76 -24.11 -27.41
N GLU A 612 11.15 -24.38 -26.17
CA GLU A 612 11.77 -23.39 -25.29
C GLU A 612 13.21 -23.79 -24.95
N VAL A 613 14.06 -22.79 -24.66
CA VAL A 613 15.47 -23.03 -24.29
C VAL A 613 15.77 -22.32 -22.98
N LEU A 614 16.30 -23.07 -22.03
CA LEU A 614 16.77 -22.56 -20.74
C LEU A 614 18.29 -22.57 -20.70
N VAL A 615 18.86 -21.48 -20.21
CA VAL A 615 20.31 -21.29 -20.05
C VAL A 615 20.63 -20.88 -18.62
N LYS A 616 21.68 -21.48 -18.06
CA LYS A 616 22.30 -21.05 -16.81
C LYS A 616 23.61 -20.36 -17.13
N LEU A 617 23.73 -19.08 -16.80
CA LEU A 617 24.95 -18.31 -17.07
C LEU A 617 26.02 -18.59 -16.03
N ALA A 618 27.29 -18.58 -16.42
CA ALA A 618 28.41 -18.68 -15.48
C ALA A 618 28.45 -17.46 -14.53
N PRO A 619 29.00 -17.61 -13.30
CA PRO A 619 29.02 -16.54 -12.31
C PRO A 619 29.71 -15.27 -12.84
N GLY A 620 29.06 -14.10 -12.69
CA GLY A 620 29.63 -12.79 -13.03
C GLY A 620 29.60 -12.40 -14.51
N ILE A 621 28.97 -13.20 -15.39
CA ILE A 621 28.84 -12.88 -16.82
C ILE A 621 27.73 -11.83 -17.05
N PRO A 622 28.00 -10.72 -17.77
CA PRO A 622 26.99 -9.72 -18.06
C PRO A 622 26.00 -10.20 -19.12
N VAL A 623 24.70 -10.20 -18.78
CA VAL A 623 23.58 -10.61 -19.64
C VAL A 623 23.60 -9.95 -21.03
N PRO A 624 23.86 -8.62 -21.20
CA PRO A 624 23.87 -7.99 -22.51
C PRO A 624 24.94 -8.56 -23.47
N GLY A 625 26.06 -9.06 -22.94
CA GLY A 625 27.11 -9.69 -23.74
C GLY A 625 26.67 -11.04 -24.31
N VAL A 626 25.92 -11.82 -23.53
CA VAL A 626 25.38 -13.12 -23.96
C VAL A 626 24.26 -12.92 -24.99
N ILE A 627 23.37 -11.94 -24.77
CA ILE A 627 22.31 -11.59 -25.75
C ILE A 627 22.91 -11.26 -27.12
N LYS A 628 24.00 -10.48 -27.17
CA LYS A 628 24.70 -10.16 -28.43
C LYS A 628 25.25 -11.42 -29.12
N GLN A 629 25.83 -12.34 -28.36
CA GLN A 629 26.35 -13.60 -28.91
C GLN A 629 25.22 -14.47 -29.47
N ILE A 630 24.13 -14.65 -28.72
CA ILE A 630 22.96 -15.43 -29.15
C ILE A 630 22.35 -14.86 -30.43
N ASN A 631 22.17 -13.54 -30.51
CA ASN A 631 21.67 -12.88 -31.72
C ASN A 631 22.63 -13.03 -32.92
N ALA A 632 23.95 -12.95 -32.70
CA ALA A 632 24.92 -13.20 -33.77
C ALA A 632 24.86 -14.64 -34.29
N ILE A 633 24.70 -15.62 -33.40
CA ILE A 633 24.56 -17.05 -33.74
C ILE A 633 23.26 -17.26 -34.55
N PHE A 634 22.16 -16.67 -34.10
CA PHE A 634 20.87 -16.74 -34.79
C PHE A 634 20.94 -16.14 -36.20
N ASN A 635 21.46 -14.92 -36.33
CA ASN A 635 21.57 -14.23 -37.63
C ASN A 635 22.53 -14.92 -38.60
N LYS A 636 23.59 -15.57 -38.10
CA LYS A 636 24.52 -16.36 -38.92
C LYS A 636 23.88 -17.66 -39.41
N SER A 637 23.12 -18.33 -38.55
CA SER A 637 22.52 -19.64 -38.83
C SER A 637 21.22 -19.54 -39.61
N ASN A 638 20.57 -18.37 -39.55
CA ASN A 638 19.37 -18.02 -40.30
C ASN A 638 19.61 -16.72 -41.12
N PRO A 639 20.42 -16.78 -42.20
CA PRO A 639 20.82 -15.59 -42.93
C PRO A 639 19.64 -14.85 -43.56
N PRO A 640 19.68 -13.49 -43.63
CA PRO A 640 18.60 -12.69 -44.18
C PRO A 640 18.28 -13.10 -45.63
N GLY A 641 17.07 -13.62 -45.85
CA GLY A 641 16.57 -13.98 -47.18
C GLY A 641 16.23 -15.45 -47.41
N VAL A 642 16.55 -16.35 -46.46
CA VAL A 642 16.24 -17.80 -46.59
C VAL A 642 15.18 -18.26 -45.57
N GLY A 643 15.21 -17.81 -44.31
CA GLY A 643 14.18 -18.15 -43.31
C GLY A 643 13.47 -16.93 -42.75
N VAL A 644 12.14 -17.04 -42.56
CA VAL A 644 11.22 -15.99 -42.05
C VAL A 644 10.90 -14.84 -43.05
N LYS A 645 10.90 -15.09 -44.37
CA LYS A 645 10.25 -14.15 -45.31
C LYS A 645 8.73 -14.30 -45.22
N GLY A 646 8.08 -13.45 -44.42
CA GLY A 646 6.63 -13.29 -44.44
C GLY A 646 6.01 -12.61 -43.23
N VAL A 647 6.66 -12.67 -42.06
CA VAL A 647 5.99 -12.39 -40.77
C VAL A 647 6.59 -11.20 -40.00
N ALA A 648 7.91 -10.93 -40.06
CA ALA A 648 8.52 -9.79 -39.34
C ALA A 648 9.75 -9.17 -40.02
N ASP A 649 9.92 -7.85 -39.86
CA ASP A 649 11.01 -7.05 -40.43
C ASP A 649 12.31 -7.14 -39.59
N ASN A 650 12.18 -7.36 -38.28
CA ASN A 650 13.29 -7.58 -37.35
C ASN A 650 12.96 -8.71 -36.38
N VAL A 651 13.94 -9.56 -36.08
CA VAL A 651 13.88 -10.61 -35.05
C VAL A 651 15.05 -10.39 -34.09
N ASP A 652 14.77 -10.29 -32.80
CA ASP A 652 15.74 -10.09 -31.72
C ASP A 652 15.48 -11.10 -30.61
N LEU A 653 16.50 -11.86 -30.22
CA LEU A 653 16.42 -12.80 -29.11
C LEU A 653 16.80 -12.10 -27.81
N ALA A 654 16.07 -12.39 -26.74
CA ALA A 654 16.34 -11.86 -25.40
C ALA A 654 16.45 -12.98 -24.36
N LEU A 655 16.98 -12.63 -23.20
CA LEU A 655 17.05 -13.52 -22.04
C LEU A 655 16.04 -13.05 -20.99
N GLN A 656 15.01 -13.83 -20.76
CA GLN A 656 14.01 -13.63 -19.72
C GLN A 656 14.49 -14.29 -18.43
N PRO A 657 14.69 -13.56 -17.32
CA PRO A 657 15.06 -14.15 -16.03
C PRO A 657 14.00 -15.14 -15.52
N LEU A 658 14.43 -16.16 -14.78
CA LEU A 658 13.55 -17.18 -14.20
C LEU A 658 12.40 -16.59 -13.38
N ASP A 659 12.66 -15.50 -12.65
CA ASP A 659 11.65 -14.85 -11.80
C ASP A 659 10.65 -13.95 -12.53
N ASP A 660 10.83 -13.76 -13.84
CA ASP A 660 9.91 -13.02 -14.68
C ASP A 660 8.99 -13.93 -15.50
N ILE A 661 9.26 -15.25 -15.55
CA ILE A 661 8.44 -16.22 -16.28
C ILE A 661 6.99 -16.20 -15.77
N HIS A 662 6.79 -16.26 -14.46
CA HIS A 662 5.47 -16.26 -13.83
C HIS A 662 4.65 -15.00 -14.09
N PHE A 663 5.29 -13.87 -14.41
CA PHE A 663 4.68 -12.55 -14.38
C PHE A 663 4.60 -11.82 -15.71
N ASN A 664 5.31 -12.29 -16.72
CA ASN A 664 5.46 -11.57 -17.98
C ASN A 664 4.38 -12.01 -18.98
N PRO A 665 3.35 -11.16 -19.24
CA PRO A 665 2.26 -11.50 -20.13
C PRO A 665 2.71 -11.65 -21.59
N ASP A 666 3.88 -11.13 -21.97
CA ASP A 666 4.33 -11.09 -23.35
C ASP A 666 4.75 -12.48 -23.87
N TYR A 667 5.22 -13.37 -22.98
CA TYR A 667 5.85 -14.63 -23.39
C TYR A 667 5.06 -15.90 -23.00
N ASN A 668 3.93 -15.82 -22.28
CA ASN A 668 3.20 -16.98 -21.74
C ASN A 668 4.04 -17.95 -20.86
N ILE A 669 3.36 -18.85 -20.14
CA ILE A 669 3.97 -19.92 -19.31
C ILE A 669 3.85 -21.27 -20.05
N PHE A 670 4.71 -22.24 -19.69
CA PHE A 670 4.81 -23.59 -20.27
C PHE A 670 3.49 -24.37 -20.43
N ASN A 671 2.44 -24.06 -19.67
CA ASN A 671 1.13 -24.72 -19.75
C ASN A 671 0.10 -23.94 -20.59
N PHE A 672 0.53 -22.93 -21.38
CA PHE A 672 -0.34 -22.00 -22.11
C PHE A 672 -1.37 -21.26 -21.23
N SER A 673 -1.20 -21.32 -19.91
CA SER A 673 -1.96 -20.55 -18.93
C SER A 673 -1.47 -19.10 -18.89
N SER A 674 -2.39 -18.16 -18.68
CA SER A 674 -2.06 -16.74 -18.60
C SER A 674 -1.14 -16.45 -17.39
N PRO A 675 -0.04 -15.70 -17.58
CA PRO A 675 0.85 -15.29 -16.50
C PRO A 675 0.13 -14.44 -15.44
N ALA A 676 0.57 -14.53 -14.19
CA ALA A 676 0.04 -13.70 -13.12
C ALA A 676 0.39 -12.22 -13.35
N SER A 677 -0.60 -11.33 -13.27
CA SER A 677 -0.35 -9.90 -13.46
C SER A 677 0.21 -9.25 -12.20
N LYS A 678 1.48 -8.81 -12.24
CA LYS A 678 2.09 -7.97 -11.18
C LYS A 678 1.21 -6.75 -10.85
N THR A 679 0.60 -6.15 -11.87
CA THR A 679 -0.29 -4.99 -11.70
C THR A 679 -1.52 -5.35 -10.87
N THR A 680 -2.18 -6.47 -11.17
CA THR A 680 -3.35 -6.96 -10.42
C THR A 680 -2.97 -7.27 -8.97
N LEU A 681 -1.83 -7.93 -8.74
CA LEU A 681 -1.35 -8.25 -7.39
C LEU A 681 -1.02 -6.99 -6.57
N TYR A 682 -0.42 -5.96 -7.18
CA TYR A 682 -0.19 -4.69 -6.51
C TYR A 682 -1.50 -3.93 -6.22
N GLN A 683 -2.48 -3.99 -7.11
CA GLN A 683 -3.81 -3.42 -6.87
C GLN A 683 -4.50 -4.14 -5.69
N LEU A 684 -4.40 -5.47 -5.64
CA LEU A 684 -4.95 -6.27 -4.55
C LEU A 684 -4.26 -5.94 -3.21
N LEU A 685 -2.93 -5.86 -3.21
CA LEU A 685 -2.17 -5.44 -2.04
C LEU A 685 -2.56 -4.03 -1.57
N ALA A 686 -2.75 -3.09 -2.49
CA ALA A 686 -3.21 -1.74 -2.17
C ALA A 686 -4.59 -1.74 -1.52
N ILE A 687 -5.53 -2.56 -2.02
CA ILE A 687 -6.86 -2.76 -1.41
C ILE A 687 -6.71 -3.31 0.02
N GLY A 688 -5.89 -4.35 0.21
CA GLY A 688 -5.63 -4.92 1.53
C GLY A 688 -5.08 -3.90 2.53
N ILE A 689 -4.13 -3.07 2.09
CA ILE A 689 -3.57 -1.98 2.90
C ILE A 689 -4.65 -0.94 3.24
N PHE A 690 -5.52 -0.57 2.29
CA PHE A 690 -6.62 0.36 2.56
C PHE A 690 -7.61 -0.18 3.59
N LEU A 691 -7.96 -1.47 3.53
CA LEU A 691 -8.84 -2.11 4.53
C LEU A 691 -8.18 -2.13 5.91
N LEU A 692 -6.88 -2.44 5.97
CA LEU A 692 -6.12 -2.41 7.22
C LEU A 692 -6.06 -0.99 7.81
N LEU A 693 -5.79 0.01 6.98
CA LEU A 693 -5.81 1.42 7.37
C LEU A 693 -7.19 1.84 7.88
N LEU A 694 -8.26 1.38 7.24
CA LEU A 694 -9.63 1.69 7.64
C LEU A 694 -9.94 1.11 9.03
N ALA A 695 -9.47 -0.10 9.34
CA ALA A 695 -9.55 -0.69 10.67
C ALA A 695 -8.73 0.10 11.72
N CYS A 696 -7.50 0.51 11.38
CA CYS A 696 -6.66 1.34 12.26
C CYS A 696 -7.29 2.72 12.53
N ILE A 697 -7.77 3.41 11.49
CA ILE A 697 -8.46 4.71 11.59
C ILE A 697 -9.69 4.57 12.48
N ASN A 698 -10.47 3.51 12.30
CA ASN A 698 -11.63 3.24 13.11
C ASN A 698 -11.25 3.06 14.59
N TYR A 699 -10.23 2.23 14.88
CA TYR A 699 -9.72 2.06 16.25
C TYR A 699 -9.28 3.40 16.87
N VAL A 700 -8.53 4.21 16.12
CA VAL A 700 -8.06 5.53 16.56
C VAL A 700 -9.26 6.43 16.86
N ASN A 701 -10.26 6.45 15.99
CA ASN A 701 -11.46 7.27 16.14
C ASN A 701 -12.20 6.93 17.45
N LEU A 702 -12.48 5.64 17.69
CA LEU A 702 -13.18 5.16 18.86
C LEU A 702 -12.40 5.37 20.16
N THR A 703 -11.11 5.02 20.16
CA THR A 703 -10.25 5.13 21.34
C THR A 703 -10.02 6.60 21.72
N THR A 704 -9.91 7.49 20.72
CA THR A 704 -9.82 8.93 20.96
C THR A 704 -11.12 9.50 21.51
N ALA A 705 -12.29 9.02 21.05
CA ALA A 705 -13.58 9.42 21.61
C ALA A 705 -13.67 9.04 23.11
N GLN A 706 -13.24 7.84 23.48
CA GLN A 706 -13.21 7.39 24.88
C GLN A 706 -12.23 8.19 25.76
N SER A 707 -11.23 8.85 25.18
CA SER A 707 -10.18 9.53 25.94
C SER A 707 -10.68 10.57 26.95
N ALA A 708 -11.82 11.21 26.68
CA ALA A 708 -12.42 12.19 27.57
C ALA A 708 -12.94 11.57 28.88
N GLN A 709 -13.47 10.33 28.84
CA GLN A 709 -13.90 9.61 30.06
C GLN A 709 -12.69 9.21 30.92
N ARG A 710 -11.57 8.86 30.28
CA ARG A 710 -10.32 8.47 30.94
C ARG A 710 -9.47 9.66 31.36
N ALA A 711 -9.82 10.88 30.95
CA ALA A 711 -9.04 12.09 31.26
C ALA A 711 -8.89 12.30 32.77
N LYS A 712 -9.98 12.10 33.56
CA LYS A 712 -9.96 12.25 35.03
C LYS A 712 -8.99 11.28 35.70
N GLU A 713 -9.01 10.01 35.29
CA GLU A 713 -8.07 8.99 35.76
C GLU A 713 -6.61 9.37 35.50
N ILE A 714 -6.32 9.89 34.30
CA ILE A 714 -4.96 10.30 33.90
C ILE A 714 -4.52 11.56 34.64
N GLY A 715 -5.44 12.50 34.86
CA GLY A 715 -5.21 13.69 35.67
C GLY A 715 -4.77 13.31 37.10
N ILE A 716 -5.50 12.38 37.73
CA ILE A 716 -5.19 11.86 39.07
C ILE A 716 -3.85 11.12 39.07
N ARG A 717 -3.56 10.28 38.07
CA ARG A 717 -2.27 9.57 37.99
C ARG A 717 -1.08 10.51 37.85
N LYS A 718 -1.22 11.58 37.06
CA LYS A 718 -0.17 12.59 36.92
C LYS A 718 0.04 13.40 38.20
N THR A 719 -1.03 13.72 38.93
CA THR A 719 -0.88 14.35 40.26
C THR A 719 -0.22 13.42 41.27
N LEU A 720 -0.39 12.10 41.11
CA LEU A 720 0.29 11.07 41.90
C LEU A 720 1.71 10.72 41.38
N GLY A 721 2.27 11.50 40.45
CA GLY A 721 3.67 11.37 40.01
C GLY A 721 3.92 10.52 38.76
N SER A 722 2.88 10.04 38.08
CA SER A 722 3.05 9.25 36.85
C SER A 722 3.58 10.11 35.69
N SER A 723 4.67 9.68 35.05
CA SER A 723 5.30 10.44 33.97
C SER A 723 4.55 10.32 32.65
N ARG A 724 4.71 11.30 31.75
CA ARG A 724 4.08 11.28 30.41
C ARG A 724 4.47 10.02 29.62
N ILE A 725 5.73 9.61 29.71
CA ILE A 725 6.28 8.45 29.00
C ILE A 725 5.69 7.14 29.56
N GLN A 726 5.56 7.01 30.88
CA GLN A 726 4.92 5.84 31.50
C GLN A 726 3.49 5.65 31.00
N LEU A 727 2.71 6.74 30.91
CA LEU A 727 1.35 6.70 30.37
C LEU A 727 1.32 6.30 28.89
N VAL A 728 2.26 6.78 28.08
CA VAL A 728 2.35 6.40 26.66
C VAL A 728 2.60 4.90 26.51
N PHE A 729 3.58 4.33 27.24
CA PHE A 729 3.84 2.88 27.21
C PHE A 729 2.66 2.05 27.76
N GLN A 730 1.95 2.57 28.76
CA GLN A 730 0.73 1.93 29.26
C GLN A 730 -0.36 1.85 28.18
N PHE A 731 -0.65 2.94 27.46
CA PHE A 731 -1.66 2.91 26.40
C PHE A 731 -1.21 2.09 25.18
N LEU A 732 0.09 2.11 24.87
CA LEU A 732 0.63 1.32 23.77
C LEU A 732 0.55 -0.19 24.08
N SER A 733 0.79 -0.60 25.34
CA SER A 733 0.61 -1.99 25.77
C SER A 733 -0.87 -2.41 25.82
N GLU A 734 -1.79 -1.52 26.18
CA GLU A 734 -3.24 -1.76 26.05
C GLU A 734 -3.63 -1.98 24.57
N THR A 735 -3.10 -1.17 23.66
CA THR A 735 -3.33 -1.32 22.22
C THR A 735 -2.74 -2.63 21.71
N LEU A 736 -1.49 -2.94 22.10
CA LEU A 736 -0.80 -4.17 21.72
C LEU A 736 -1.59 -5.43 22.08
N LEU A 737 -2.19 -5.46 23.27
CA LEU A 737 -3.05 -6.56 23.70
C LEU A 737 -4.32 -6.69 22.85
N ILE A 738 -4.99 -5.58 22.54
CA ILE A 738 -6.17 -5.58 21.68
C ILE A 738 -5.80 -6.11 20.29
N THR A 739 -4.71 -5.60 19.70
CA THR A 739 -4.21 -6.05 18.40
C THR A 739 -3.84 -7.52 18.44
N PHE A 740 -3.19 -8.01 19.50
CA PHE A 740 -2.84 -9.42 19.65
C PHE A 740 -4.07 -10.32 19.60
N PHE A 741 -5.12 -10.00 20.37
CA PHE A 741 -6.38 -10.75 20.29
C PHE A 741 -7.05 -10.66 18.91
N ALA A 742 -6.99 -9.49 18.27
CA ALA A 742 -7.50 -9.32 16.92
C ALA A 742 -6.74 -10.18 15.90
N VAL A 743 -5.40 -10.26 16.00
CA VAL A 743 -4.56 -11.11 15.15
C VAL A 743 -4.86 -12.59 15.39
N CYS A 744 -5.01 -13.03 16.65
CA CYS A 744 -5.42 -14.41 16.95
C CYS A 744 -6.74 -14.76 16.26
N ILE A 745 -7.76 -13.90 16.35
CA ILE A 745 -9.04 -14.11 15.65
C ILE A 745 -8.85 -14.12 14.12
N SER A 746 -7.99 -13.23 13.61
CA SER A 746 -7.71 -13.13 12.18
C SER A 746 -7.04 -14.37 11.60
N VAL A 747 -6.16 -15.01 12.38
CA VAL A 747 -5.51 -16.28 12.01
C VAL A 747 -6.55 -17.40 11.82
N PHE A 748 -7.61 -17.42 12.63
CA PHE A 748 -8.72 -18.38 12.44
C PHE A 748 -9.66 -17.98 11.30
N LEU A 749 -9.84 -16.68 11.05
CA LEU A 749 -10.78 -16.19 10.05
C LEU A 749 -10.21 -16.20 8.62
N ALA A 750 -8.90 -16.03 8.45
CA ALA A 750 -8.26 -15.98 7.13
C ALA A 750 -8.43 -17.29 6.31
N PRO A 751 -8.30 -18.51 6.87
CA PRO A 751 -8.60 -19.74 6.13
C PRO A 751 -10.07 -19.83 5.68
N VAL A 752 -11.01 -19.33 6.49
CA VAL A 752 -12.43 -19.28 6.13
C VAL A 752 -12.64 -18.33 4.95
N ILE A 753 -12.01 -17.15 5.00
CA ILE A 753 -12.05 -16.18 3.91
C ILE A 753 -11.46 -16.79 2.63
N LEU A 754 -10.28 -17.41 2.70
CA LEU A 754 -9.66 -18.07 1.55
C LEU A 754 -10.56 -19.17 0.96
N LYS A 755 -11.23 -19.98 1.81
CA LYS A 755 -12.19 -20.99 1.35
C LYS A 755 -13.42 -20.37 0.69
N MET A 756 -13.93 -19.24 1.19
CA MET A 756 -15.00 -18.49 0.53
C MET A 756 -14.59 -17.96 -0.85
N PHE A 757 -13.28 -17.86 -1.10
CA PHE A 757 -12.71 -17.45 -2.37
C PHE A 757 -12.08 -18.62 -3.15
N ALA A 758 -12.34 -19.87 -2.78
CA ALA A 758 -11.77 -21.03 -3.48
C ALA A 758 -12.24 -21.10 -4.96
N ASP A 759 -13.40 -20.52 -5.27
CA ASP A 759 -13.90 -20.42 -6.65
C ASP A 759 -13.21 -19.28 -7.44
N VAL A 760 -12.56 -18.34 -6.75
CA VAL A 760 -11.93 -17.13 -7.32
C VAL A 760 -10.39 -17.23 -7.31
N ILE A 761 -9.83 -18.07 -6.46
CA ILE A 761 -8.40 -18.20 -6.21
C ILE A 761 -7.97 -19.62 -6.57
N SER A 762 -6.74 -19.80 -7.05
CA SER A 762 -6.18 -21.13 -7.31
C SER A 762 -6.37 -22.07 -6.11
N PRO A 763 -6.81 -23.32 -6.33
CA PRO A 763 -7.08 -24.29 -5.26
C PRO A 763 -5.86 -24.63 -4.39
N ASP A 764 -4.65 -24.32 -4.88
CA ASP A 764 -3.37 -24.59 -4.22
C ASP A 764 -2.99 -23.59 -3.10
N ILE A 765 -3.76 -22.50 -2.94
CA ILE A 765 -3.46 -21.50 -1.90
C ILE A 765 -3.89 -22.00 -0.51
N HIS A 766 -2.94 -22.58 0.21
CA HIS A 766 -3.13 -23.03 1.59
C HIS A 766 -2.62 -22.02 2.63
N ALA A 767 -3.46 -21.73 3.62
CA ALA A 767 -3.11 -20.90 4.77
C ALA A 767 -2.23 -21.64 5.78
N ASN A 768 -0.97 -21.90 5.44
CA ASN A 768 -0.05 -22.53 6.39
C ASN A 768 0.51 -21.51 7.39
N MET A 769 -0.24 -21.27 8.47
CA MET A 769 0.06 -20.28 9.51
C MET A 769 1.29 -20.62 10.37
N LEU A 770 1.70 -21.90 10.40
CA LEU A 770 2.80 -22.39 11.23
C LEU A 770 4.17 -22.21 10.56
N ARG A 771 4.19 -21.71 9.33
CA ARG A 771 5.42 -21.38 8.62
C ARG A 771 6.21 -20.28 9.36
N PRO A 772 7.52 -20.46 9.63
CA PRO A 772 8.33 -19.49 10.39
C PRO A 772 8.33 -18.08 9.79
N ASP A 773 8.33 -17.98 8.46
CA ASP A 773 8.26 -16.72 7.71
C ASP A 773 6.92 -16.00 7.91
N VAL A 774 5.81 -16.74 7.92
CA VAL A 774 4.47 -16.20 8.20
C VAL A 774 4.35 -15.77 9.67
N MET A 775 4.87 -16.56 10.61
CA MET A 775 4.88 -16.20 12.03
C MET A 775 5.69 -14.92 12.28
N PHE A 776 6.87 -14.80 11.68
CA PHE A 776 7.69 -13.59 11.76
C PHE A 776 6.95 -12.38 11.18
N PHE A 777 6.29 -12.54 10.04
CA PHE A 777 5.43 -11.52 9.44
C PHE A 777 4.28 -11.10 10.37
N LEU A 778 3.58 -12.04 11.00
CA LEU A 778 2.49 -11.75 11.94
C LEU A 778 2.96 -10.97 13.17
N VAL A 779 4.16 -11.27 13.69
CA VAL A 779 4.76 -10.52 14.81
C VAL A 779 5.04 -9.07 14.40
N ILE A 780 5.68 -8.87 13.23
CA ILE A 780 5.92 -7.52 12.69
C ILE A 780 4.60 -6.78 12.48
N LEU A 781 3.63 -7.43 11.84
CA LEU A 781 2.31 -6.87 11.56
C LEU A 781 1.61 -6.43 12.86
N THR A 782 1.65 -7.25 13.91
CA THR A 782 1.09 -6.92 15.23
C THR A 782 1.73 -5.67 15.82
N ILE A 783 3.05 -5.55 15.75
CA ILE A 783 3.79 -4.40 16.27
C ILE A 783 3.42 -3.14 15.46
N VAL A 784 3.45 -3.22 14.13
CA VAL A 784 3.14 -2.11 13.22
C VAL A 784 1.73 -1.59 13.47
N ILE A 785 0.72 -2.46 13.47
CA ILE A 785 -0.68 -2.07 13.70
C ILE A 785 -0.87 -1.44 15.09
N SER A 786 -0.21 -2.00 16.11
CA SER A 786 -0.30 -1.49 17.49
C SER A 786 0.30 -0.10 17.63
N VAL A 787 1.42 0.16 16.95
CA VAL A 787 2.01 1.49 16.90
C VAL A 787 1.12 2.43 16.09
N MET A 788 0.68 2.05 14.90
CA MET A 788 -0.17 2.91 14.05
C MET A 788 -1.48 3.30 14.73
N SER A 789 -2.14 2.33 15.38
CA SER A 789 -3.44 2.53 16.02
C SER A 789 -3.34 3.14 17.42
N GLY A 790 -2.27 2.85 18.16
CA GLY A 790 -2.13 3.22 19.58
C GLY A 790 -1.33 4.50 19.83
N PHE A 791 -0.40 4.85 18.93
CA PHE A 791 0.52 5.98 19.15
C PHE A 791 -0.21 7.31 19.27
N TYR A 792 -1.15 7.60 18.35
CA TYR A 792 -1.89 8.86 18.38
C TYR A 792 -2.77 9.00 19.64
N PRO A 793 -3.66 8.03 19.98
CA PRO A 793 -4.42 8.10 21.23
C PRO A 793 -3.52 8.28 22.45
N ALA A 794 -2.41 7.55 22.54
CA ALA A 794 -1.47 7.63 23.66
C ALA A 794 -0.86 9.04 23.82
N ILE A 795 -0.55 9.73 22.72
CA ILE A 795 -0.03 11.11 22.77
C ILE A 795 -1.11 12.09 23.23
N VAL A 796 -2.33 11.95 22.72
CA VAL A 796 -3.46 12.83 23.07
C VAL A 796 -3.80 12.66 24.55
N LEU A 797 -3.93 11.42 25.03
CA LEU A 797 -4.22 11.06 26.41
C LEU A 797 -3.10 11.52 27.37
N SER A 798 -1.84 11.30 27.00
CA SER A 798 -0.70 11.74 27.81
C SER A 798 -0.49 13.27 27.79
N GLY A 799 -1.20 14.02 26.94
CA GLY A 799 -1.12 15.49 26.84
C GLY A 799 -2.02 16.28 27.79
N TYR A 800 -3.01 15.65 28.46
CA TYR A 800 -3.96 16.38 29.31
C TYR A 800 -3.31 17.03 30.53
N LYS A 801 -3.57 18.33 30.76
CA LYS A 801 -3.07 19.10 31.93
C LYS A 801 -3.92 18.76 33.18
N PRO A 802 -3.35 18.26 34.29
CA PRO A 802 -4.12 17.83 35.46
C PRO A 802 -5.07 18.90 36.02
N ALA A 803 -4.59 20.15 36.11
CA ALA A 803 -5.38 21.28 36.61
C ALA A 803 -6.64 21.55 35.77
N SER A 804 -6.58 21.37 34.45
CA SER A 804 -7.75 21.59 33.55
C SER A 804 -8.78 20.47 33.65
N VAL A 805 -8.31 19.24 33.87
CA VAL A 805 -9.17 18.05 33.98
C VAL A 805 -9.93 18.05 35.30
N LEU A 806 -9.25 18.39 36.41
CA LEU A 806 -9.86 18.39 37.75
C LEU A 806 -10.86 19.54 37.94
N LYS A 807 -10.68 20.67 37.25
CA LYS A 807 -11.65 21.78 37.21
C LYS A 807 -12.85 21.53 36.29
N ASN A 808 -13.00 20.33 35.73
CA ASN A 808 -14.06 19.92 34.80
C ASN A 808 -14.22 20.77 33.51
N GLN A 809 -13.26 21.67 33.22
CA GLN A 809 -13.26 22.54 32.03
C GLN A 809 -13.10 21.76 30.71
N VAL A 810 -12.71 20.49 30.78
CA VAL A 810 -12.52 19.60 29.62
C VAL A 810 -13.85 19.11 29.03
N GLN A 811 -14.93 19.02 29.82
CA GLN A 811 -16.25 18.60 29.32
C GLN A 811 -16.99 19.71 28.56
N GLY A 812 -16.92 20.97 29.04
CA GLY A 812 -17.65 22.11 28.46
C GLY A 812 -17.13 22.64 27.12
N ASN A 813 -15.86 22.37 26.75
CA ASN A 813 -15.22 22.86 25.53
C ASN A 813 -14.96 21.78 24.45
N SER A 814 -15.63 20.63 24.58
CA SER A 814 -15.43 19.45 23.73
C SER A 814 -15.73 19.65 22.24
N ASN A 815 -16.63 20.59 21.88
CA ASN A 815 -16.93 20.92 20.48
C ASN A 815 -15.95 21.92 19.82
N LYS A 816 -15.10 22.62 20.60
CA LYS A 816 -14.11 23.61 20.10
C LYS A 816 -12.65 23.16 20.22
N THR A 817 -12.40 21.94 20.71
CA THR A 817 -11.06 21.42 20.97
C THR A 817 -10.44 20.70 19.76
N ARG A 818 -9.11 20.75 19.67
CA ARG A 818 -8.24 20.13 18.64
C ARG A 818 -8.59 18.67 18.31
N ASN A 819 -9.09 17.92 19.29
CA ASN A 819 -9.41 16.50 19.18
C ASN A 819 -10.69 16.22 18.39
N ALA A 820 -11.67 17.15 18.39
CA ALA A 820 -12.93 16.97 17.66
C ALA A 820 -12.75 17.15 16.14
N TRP A 821 -11.89 18.08 15.71
CA TRP A 821 -11.64 18.33 14.28
C TRP A 821 -10.87 17.17 13.61
N LEU A 822 -9.82 16.65 14.27
CA LEU A 822 -9.08 15.47 13.77
C LEU A 822 -9.98 14.24 13.65
N ARG A 823 -10.88 14.04 14.63
CA ARG A 823 -11.86 12.96 14.60
C ARG A 823 -12.80 13.07 13.40
N LYS A 824 -13.30 14.27 13.11
CA LYS A 824 -14.12 14.55 11.93
C LYS A 824 -13.34 14.26 10.64
N SER A 825 -12.08 14.71 10.55
CA SER A 825 -11.22 14.43 9.38
C SER A 825 -11.00 12.93 9.16
N LEU A 826 -10.65 12.18 10.22
CA LEU A 826 -10.45 10.73 10.16
C LEU A 826 -11.73 10.00 9.74
N THR A 827 -12.88 10.44 10.27
CA THR A 827 -14.19 9.88 9.89
C THR A 827 -14.51 10.16 8.42
N VAL A 828 -14.23 11.36 7.92
CA VAL A 828 -14.41 11.70 6.49
C VAL A 828 -13.50 10.84 5.62
N SER A 829 -12.22 10.69 5.95
CA SER A 829 -11.29 9.83 5.20
C SER A 829 -11.76 8.37 5.13
N GLN A 830 -12.29 7.84 6.23
CA GLN A 830 -12.87 6.50 6.28
C GLN A 830 -14.03 6.34 5.29
N PHE A 831 -14.96 7.30 5.27
CA PHE A 831 -16.08 7.29 4.32
C PHE A 831 -15.66 7.53 2.88
N VAL A 832 -14.63 8.34 2.62
CA VAL A 832 -14.08 8.52 1.27
C VAL A 832 -13.59 7.16 0.74
N ILE A 833 -12.81 6.41 1.53
CA ILE A 833 -12.30 5.10 1.12
C ILE A 833 -13.47 4.11 0.89
N ALA A 834 -14.43 4.05 1.82
CA ALA A 834 -15.56 3.14 1.69
C ALA A 834 -16.48 3.45 0.51
N GLN A 835 -16.79 4.73 0.27
CA GLN A 835 -17.59 5.15 -0.88
C GLN A 835 -16.83 4.98 -2.19
N PHE A 836 -15.51 5.17 -2.21
CA PHE A 836 -14.69 4.94 -3.40
C PHE A 836 -14.76 3.48 -3.84
N LEU A 837 -14.54 2.54 -2.91
CA LEU A 837 -14.64 1.11 -3.18
C LEU A 837 -16.05 0.75 -3.66
N LEU A 838 -17.09 1.27 -3.01
CA LEU A 838 -18.49 1.05 -3.41
C LEU A 838 -18.77 1.53 -4.84
N MET A 839 -18.32 2.74 -5.19
CA MET A 839 -18.48 3.29 -6.54
C MET A 839 -17.72 2.45 -7.56
N ALA A 840 -16.45 2.11 -7.29
CA ALA A 840 -15.62 1.30 -8.17
C ALA A 840 -16.26 -0.08 -8.44
N THR A 841 -16.73 -0.76 -7.40
CA THR A 841 -17.44 -2.04 -7.52
C THR A 841 -18.65 -1.94 -8.44
N ILE A 842 -19.50 -0.92 -8.26
CA ILE A 842 -20.73 -0.76 -9.07
C ILE A 842 -20.37 -0.47 -10.55
N PHE A 843 -19.39 0.38 -10.81
CA PHE A 843 -18.95 0.68 -12.19
C PHE A 843 -18.36 -0.54 -12.89
N ILE A 844 -17.47 -1.28 -12.22
CA ILE A 844 -16.84 -2.49 -12.78
C ILE A 844 -17.88 -3.58 -13.01
N SER A 845 -18.75 -3.84 -12.02
CA SER A 845 -19.84 -4.82 -12.16
C SER A 845 -20.76 -4.48 -13.31
N ARG A 846 -21.06 -3.19 -13.52
CA ARG A 846 -21.89 -2.72 -14.64
C ARG A 846 -21.18 -2.87 -15.98
N GLN A 847 -19.88 -2.60 -16.07
CA GLN A 847 -19.11 -2.81 -17.29
C GLN A 847 -19.04 -4.29 -17.66
N ILE A 848 -18.84 -5.19 -16.69
CA ILE A 848 -18.85 -6.64 -16.92
C ILE A 848 -20.24 -7.09 -17.36
N TYR A 849 -21.30 -6.63 -16.68
CA TYR A 849 -22.67 -6.94 -17.06
C TYR A 849 -22.96 -6.48 -18.50
N TYR A 850 -22.54 -5.27 -18.86
CA TYR A 850 -22.64 -4.75 -20.22
C TYR A 850 -21.87 -5.62 -21.21
N ALA A 851 -20.63 -6.01 -20.88
CA ALA A 851 -19.80 -6.80 -21.76
C ALA A 851 -20.37 -8.20 -22.06
N LEU A 852 -21.01 -8.82 -21.06
CA LEU A 852 -21.64 -10.15 -21.19
C LEU A 852 -23.00 -10.14 -21.91
N HIS A 853 -23.76 -9.05 -21.79
CA HIS A 853 -25.13 -8.94 -22.33
C HIS A 853 -25.23 -8.08 -23.59
N LYS A 854 -24.16 -7.42 -24.00
CA LYS A 854 -24.12 -6.67 -25.25
C LYS A 854 -24.34 -7.61 -26.43
N ASN A 855 -25.13 -7.15 -27.40
CA ASN A 855 -25.23 -7.83 -28.67
C ASN A 855 -23.89 -7.72 -29.42
N LEU A 856 -23.18 -8.84 -29.55
CA LEU A 856 -21.89 -8.92 -30.21
C LEU A 856 -21.98 -8.97 -31.74
N GLY A 857 -23.20 -8.96 -32.31
CA GLY A 857 -23.46 -9.08 -33.74
C GLY A 857 -23.74 -10.52 -34.20
N PHE A 858 -23.82 -11.47 -33.26
CA PHE A 858 -24.13 -12.89 -33.52
C PHE A 858 -24.90 -13.52 -32.35
N LYS A 859 -25.61 -14.61 -32.63
CA LYS A 859 -26.28 -15.44 -31.61
C LYS A 859 -25.24 -16.32 -30.90
N LYS A 860 -25.25 -16.31 -29.57
CA LYS A 860 -24.37 -17.16 -28.74
C LYS A 860 -25.11 -18.18 -27.87
N ASP A 861 -26.36 -17.90 -27.53
CA ASP A 861 -27.13 -18.70 -26.58
C ASP A 861 -27.61 -20.03 -27.21
N ALA A 862 -27.61 -21.11 -26.42
CA ALA A 862 -27.98 -22.47 -26.86
C ALA A 862 -27.17 -22.99 -28.06
N ILE A 863 -25.87 -22.65 -28.13
CA ILE A 863 -24.93 -23.18 -29.10
C ILE A 863 -23.85 -23.97 -28.35
N LEU A 864 -23.68 -25.23 -28.74
CA LEU A 864 -22.58 -26.08 -28.29
C LEU A 864 -21.44 -26.03 -29.31
N VAL A 865 -20.22 -25.95 -28.80
CA VAL A 865 -18.98 -26.03 -29.56
C VAL A 865 -18.28 -27.33 -29.16
N ILE A 866 -18.02 -28.18 -30.14
CA ILE A 866 -17.43 -29.52 -29.94
C ILE A 866 -16.22 -29.63 -30.86
N ASN A 867 -15.02 -29.80 -30.29
CA ASN A 867 -13.79 -29.93 -31.07
C ASN A 867 -13.49 -31.40 -31.38
N THR A 868 -13.17 -31.72 -32.62
CA THR A 868 -12.86 -33.07 -33.09
C THR A 868 -11.39 -33.43 -32.90
N PRO A 869 -11.04 -34.71 -32.63
CA PRO A 869 -9.67 -35.12 -32.30
C PRO A 869 -8.69 -34.92 -33.46
N TRP A 870 -7.52 -34.30 -33.24
CA TRP A 870 -6.62 -33.89 -34.32
C TRP A 870 -6.08 -35.03 -35.19
N GLU A 871 -5.64 -36.14 -34.56
CA GLU A 871 -4.97 -37.23 -35.28
C GLU A 871 -5.93 -38.17 -36.03
N ASN A 872 -7.18 -38.29 -35.56
CA ASN A 872 -8.17 -39.21 -36.11
C ASN A 872 -9.28 -38.50 -36.91
N THR A 873 -9.16 -37.18 -37.10
CA THR A 873 -10.13 -36.40 -37.90
C THR A 873 -10.00 -36.71 -39.38
N LYS A 874 -10.76 -37.70 -39.83
CA LYS A 874 -11.10 -37.87 -41.25
C LYS A 874 -12.32 -36.99 -41.55
N ALA A 875 -12.29 -36.28 -42.68
CA ALA A 875 -13.45 -35.49 -43.13
C ALA A 875 -14.74 -36.34 -43.20
N SER A 876 -14.62 -37.64 -43.52
CA SER A 876 -15.72 -38.60 -43.53
C SER A 876 -16.31 -38.87 -42.13
N SER A 877 -15.48 -38.91 -41.08
CA SER A 877 -15.92 -39.15 -39.70
C SER A 877 -16.68 -37.94 -39.16
N ASN A 878 -16.17 -36.73 -39.41
CA ASN A 878 -16.87 -35.48 -39.07
C ASN A 878 -18.22 -35.38 -39.78
N GLN A 879 -18.27 -35.78 -41.06
CA GLN A 879 -19.51 -35.79 -41.83
C GLN A 879 -20.52 -36.82 -41.30
N ALA A 880 -20.06 -38.01 -40.89
CA ALA A 880 -20.92 -39.02 -40.28
C ALA A 880 -21.52 -38.52 -38.96
N LEU A 881 -20.71 -37.91 -38.09
CA LEU A 881 -21.16 -37.35 -36.83
C LEU A 881 -22.13 -36.18 -37.03
N LEU A 882 -21.85 -35.30 -37.99
CA LEU A 882 -22.72 -34.21 -38.40
C LEU A 882 -24.10 -34.72 -38.85
N ASN A 883 -24.15 -35.80 -39.64
CA ASN A 883 -25.41 -36.41 -40.06
C ASN A 883 -26.19 -37.03 -38.89
N GLU A 884 -25.51 -37.72 -37.96
CA GLU A 884 -26.14 -38.27 -36.75
C GLU A 884 -26.74 -37.15 -35.87
N PHE A 885 -26.01 -36.03 -35.70
CA PHE A 885 -26.51 -34.90 -34.93
C PHE A 885 -27.70 -34.20 -35.61
N ARG A 886 -27.73 -34.14 -36.95
CA ARG A 886 -28.88 -33.59 -37.70
C ARG A 886 -30.18 -34.38 -37.47
N LEU A 887 -30.08 -35.68 -37.23
CA LEU A 887 -31.25 -36.55 -37.00
C LEU A 887 -31.86 -36.40 -35.60
N MET A 888 -31.14 -35.77 -34.66
CA MET A 888 -31.61 -35.63 -33.27
C MET A 888 -32.71 -34.55 -33.17
N PRO A 889 -33.88 -34.86 -32.58
CA PRO A 889 -35.00 -33.92 -32.54
C PRO A 889 -34.72 -32.67 -31.69
N GLN A 890 -33.76 -32.73 -30.76
CA GLN A 890 -33.34 -31.62 -29.90
C GLN A 890 -32.43 -30.61 -30.61
N VAL A 891 -31.81 -31.00 -31.73
CA VAL A 891 -30.91 -30.15 -32.51
C VAL A 891 -31.72 -29.32 -33.50
N ALA A 892 -31.45 -28.01 -33.55
CA ALA A 892 -32.04 -27.10 -34.53
C ALA A 892 -31.22 -27.06 -35.82
N LEU A 893 -29.90 -26.83 -35.68
CA LEU A 893 -28.95 -26.78 -36.79
C LEU A 893 -27.60 -27.31 -36.31
N VAL A 894 -26.86 -27.94 -37.21
CA VAL A 894 -25.46 -28.31 -36.99
C VAL A 894 -24.64 -28.00 -38.23
N GLY A 895 -23.44 -27.47 -38.00
CA GLY A 895 -22.50 -27.09 -39.03
C GLY A 895 -21.07 -27.39 -38.62
N LEU A 896 -20.22 -27.54 -39.62
CA LEU A 896 -18.77 -27.69 -39.46
C LEU A 896 -18.10 -26.32 -39.59
N GLY A 897 -17.08 -26.07 -38.78
CA GLY A 897 -16.29 -24.84 -38.77
C GLY A 897 -14.89 -25.07 -38.19
N ASN A 898 -14.10 -24.00 -38.14
CA ASN A 898 -12.98 -23.92 -37.21
C ASN A 898 -13.46 -23.11 -35.99
N ASP A 899 -12.88 -21.94 -35.74
CA ASP A 899 -13.29 -21.14 -34.61
C ASP A 899 -14.73 -20.60 -34.75
N PRO A 900 -15.46 -20.46 -33.63
CA PRO A 900 -16.69 -19.68 -33.60
C PRO A 900 -16.42 -18.18 -33.90
N PRO A 901 -17.47 -17.35 -34.15
CA PRO A 901 -17.32 -15.98 -34.63
C PRO A 901 -16.38 -15.13 -33.77
N SER A 902 -16.49 -15.29 -32.46
CA SER A 902 -15.58 -14.74 -31.46
C SER A 902 -14.85 -15.84 -30.70
N ALA A 903 -13.52 -15.78 -30.69
CA ALA A 903 -12.62 -16.75 -30.04
C ALA A 903 -11.32 -16.04 -29.62
N ASN A 904 -10.67 -16.45 -28.53
CA ASN A 904 -9.41 -15.85 -28.07
C ASN A 904 -8.19 -16.35 -28.87
N VAL A 905 -8.30 -16.36 -30.20
CA VAL A 905 -7.26 -16.84 -31.13
C VAL A 905 -7.01 -15.74 -32.17
N TYR A 906 -5.73 -15.36 -32.32
CA TYR A 906 -5.30 -14.35 -33.28
C TYR A 906 -4.90 -15.01 -34.60
N ASN A 907 -5.91 -15.23 -35.43
CA ASN A 907 -5.75 -15.83 -36.76
C ASN A 907 -5.66 -14.72 -37.80
N TRP A 908 -4.45 -14.21 -38.03
CA TRP A 908 -4.21 -13.13 -38.98
C TRP A 908 -3.67 -13.60 -40.29
N LEU A 909 -4.01 -12.80 -41.29
CA LEU A 909 -3.49 -12.99 -42.59
C LEU A 909 -3.33 -11.76 -43.47
N ARG A 910 -2.39 -11.88 -44.41
CA ARG A 910 -2.17 -10.92 -45.48
C ARG A 910 -3.16 -11.10 -46.62
N GLY A 911 -4.15 -10.22 -46.68
CA GLY A 911 -5.04 -10.03 -47.83
C GLY A 911 -4.45 -9.03 -48.82
N THR A 912 -4.60 -9.29 -50.12
CA THR A 912 -4.21 -8.35 -51.18
C THR A 912 -5.34 -8.19 -52.18
N TYR A 913 -5.79 -6.96 -52.36
CA TYR A 913 -6.73 -6.55 -53.39
C TYR A 913 -6.00 -5.77 -54.48
N ASN A 914 -6.31 -6.08 -55.74
CA ASN A 914 -5.77 -5.35 -56.88
C ASN A 914 -6.90 -5.03 -57.85
N ASP A 915 -7.22 -3.73 -57.98
CA ASP A 915 -8.23 -3.23 -58.92
C ASP A 915 -7.63 -2.79 -60.26
N GLY A 916 -6.40 -3.23 -60.57
CA GLY A 916 -5.65 -2.88 -61.78
C GLY A 916 -5.02 -1.48 -61.77
N LYS A 917 -5.49 -0.55 -60.93
CA LYS A 917 -4.94 0.81 -60.76
C LYS A 917 -4.21 1.03 -59.43
N LYS A 918 -4.56 0.27 -58.40
CA LYS A 918 -4.00 0.38 -57.04
C LYS A 918 -4.01 -0.99 -56.37
N GLN A 919 -2.90 -1.34 -55.73
CA GLN A 919 -2.79 -2.54 -54.91
C GLN A 919 -2.96 -2.14 -53.45
N ILE A 920 -3.94 -2.73 -52.78
CA ILE A 920 -4.19 -2.56 -51.34
C ILE A 920 -3.80 -3.86 -50.67
N THR A 921 -2.76 -3.82 -49.85
CA THR A 921 -2.30 -4.96 -49.06
C THR A 921 -2.65 -4.70 -47.61
N THR A 922 -3.42 -5.60 -47.01
CA THR A 922 -3.80 -5.56 -45.60
C THR A 922 -3.13 -6.72 -44.89
N ASP A 923 -2.23 -6.43 -43.96
CA ASP A 923 -1.39 -7.44 -43.30
C ASP A 923 -2.13 -8.18 -42.16
N GLU A 924 -3.15 -7.56 -41.57
CA GLU A 924 -3.89 -8.04 -40.39
C GLU A 924 -5.38 -8.22 -40.71
N VAL A 925 -5.70 -9.14 -41.62
CA VAL A 925 -7.09 -9.55 -41.88
C VAL A 925 -7.36 -10.83 -41.11
N THR A 926 -8.42 -10.87 -40.31
CA THR A 926 -8.80 -12.08 -39.56
C THR A 926 -9.42 -13.09 -40.50
N PHE A 927 -9.18 -14.39 -40.32
CA PHE A 927 -9.99 -15.42 -40.97
C PHE A 927 -10.79 -16.27 -40.02
N LYS A 928 -11.94 -16.73 -40.53
CA LYS A 928 -12.73 -17.84 -40.02
C LYS A 928 -13.07 -18.76 -41.17
N SER A 929 -13.46 -20.00 -40.88
CA SER A 929 -13.96 -20.95 -41.87
C SER A 929 -15.23 -21.60 -41.34
N GLY A 930 -16.19 -21.79 -42.24
CA GLY A 930 -17.49 -22.37 -41.91
C GLY A 930 -18.14 -22.99 -43.13
N ASP A 931 -19.05 -23.92 -42.88
CA ASP A 931 -19.93 -24.46 -43.89
C ASP A 931 -21.13 -23.55 -44.15
N GLU A 932 -22.07 -24.01 -44.98
CA GLU A 932 -23.31 -23.32 -45.34
C GLU A 932 -24.23 -23.00 -44.14
N ASN A 933 -24.10 -23.73 -43.03
CA ASN A 933 -24.90 -23.53 -41.82
C ASN A 933 -24.25 -22.57 -40.83
N TYR A 934 -22.95 -22.26 -40.95
CA TYR A 934 -22.24 -21.38 -40.02
C TYR A 934 -22.94 -20.02 -39.84
N ILE A 935 -23.25 -19.33 -40.95
CA ILE A 935 -23.96 -18.03 -40.93
C ILE A 935 -25.36 -18.17 -40.31
N LYS A 936 -26.06 -19.29 -40.56
CA LYS A 936 -27.42 -19.53 -40.04
C LYS A 936 -27.43 -19.84 -38.54
N ILE A 937 -26.48 -20.64 -38.06
CA ILE A 937 -26.32 -21.01 -36.64
C ILE A 937 -26.09 -19.76 -35.80
N TYR A 938 -25.14 -18.93 -36.23
CA TYR A 938 -24.78 -17.69 -35.55
C TYR A 938 -25.66 -16.49 -35.92
N GLN A 939 -26.62 -16.68 -36.84
CA GLN A 939 -27.54 -15.66 -37.33
C GLN A 939 -26.83 -14.37 -37.80
N LEU A 940 -25.71 -14.53 -38.52
CA LEU A 940 -24.95 -13.41 -39.06
C LEU A 940 -25.77 -12.74 -40.18
N LYS A 941 -25.94 -11.42 -40.10
CA LYS A 941 -26.74 -10.67 -41.07
C LYS A 941 -25.92 -10.38 -42.34
N LEU A 942 -26.39 -10.87 -43.48
CA LEU A 942 -25.85 -10.53 -44.80
C LEU A 942 -26.34 -9.13 -45.23
N LEU A 943 -25.39 -8.27 -45.63
CA LEU A 943 -25.64 -6.93 -46.18
C LEU A 943 -25.72 -6.95 -47.72
N ALA A 944 -24.91 -7.80 -48.36
CA ALA A 944 -24.84 -7.92 -49.81
C ALA A 944 -24.41 -9.34 -50.23
N GLY A 945 -24.74 -9.73 -51.46
CA GLY A 945 -24.43 -11.06 -52.00
C GLY A 945 -25.27 -12.19 -51.41
N ARG A 946 -24.67 -13.38 -51.30
CA ARG A 946 -25.34 -14.62 -50.87
C ARG A 946 -24.52 -15.39 -49.83
N ASN A 947 -25.17 -16.37 -49.18
CA ASN A 947 -24.51 -17.28 -48.26
C ASN A 947 -23.60 -18.29 -48.99
N ILE A 948 -22.72 -18.95 -48.23
CA ILE A 948 -21.84 -20.04 -48.66
C ILE A 948 -22.68 -21.24 -49.13
N SER A 949 -22.25 -21.88 -50.21
CA SER A 949 -22.74 -23.18 -50.69
C SER A 949 -21.57 -24.16 -50.87
N GLU A 950 -21.83 -25.47 -50.88
CA GLU A 950 -20.77 -26.48 -51.07
C GLU A 950 -19.92 -26.24 -52.34
N ALA A 951 -20.51 -25.70 -53.42
CA ALA A 951 -19.82 -25.39 -54.67
C ALA A 951 -18.76 -24.28 -54.54
N ASP A 952 -18.82 -23.47 -53.48
CA ASP A 952 -17.90 -22.37 -53.23
C ASP A 952 -16.63 -22.79 -52.46
N THR A 953 -16.54 -24.06 -52.06
CA THR A 953 -15.43 -24.57 -51.24
C THR A 953 -14.07 -24.29 -51.89
N GLY A 954 -13.25 -23.49 -51.21
CA GLY A 954 -11.92 -23.06 -51.67
C GLY A 954 -11.91 -22.08 -52.85
N LYS A 955 -13.05 -21.48 -53.22
CA LYS A 955 -13.20 -20.49 -54.30
C LYS A 955 -13.93 -19.22 -53.88
N GLY A 956 -14.87 -19.31 -52.95
CA GLY A 956 -15.68 -18.19 -52.47
C GLY A 956 -15.33 -17.78 -51.04
N ILE A 957 -15.41 -16.48 -50.77
CA ILE A 957 -15.24 -15.88 -49.45
C ILE A 957 -16.32 -14.85 -49.14
N ILE A 958 -16.63 -14.70 -47.86
CA ILE A 958 -17.50 -13.65 -47.34
C ILE A 958 -16.64 -12.70 -46.52
N ILE A 959 -16.86 -11.39 -46.64
CA ILE A 959 -16.10 -10.40 -45.85
C ILE A 959 -17.02 -9.60 -44.93
N ASN A 960 -16.48 -8.97 -43.90
CA ASN A 960 -17.24 -7.98 -43.15
C ASN A 960 -17.20 -6.60 -43.81
N ASN A 961 -18.09 -5.72 -43.37
CA ASN A 961 -18.23 -4.36 -43.88
C ASN A 961 -16.99 -3.48 -43.55
N THR A 962 -16.32 -3.70 -42.41
CA THR A 962 -15.03 -3.05 -42.12
C THR A 962 -13.98 -3.35 -43.18
N TYR A 963 -13.86 -4.61 -43.63
CA TYR A 963 -12.91 -4.95 -44.69
C TYR A 963 -13.31 -4.36 -46.04
N ALA A 964 -14.60 -4.39 -46.40
CA ALA A 964 -15.11 -3.73 -47.60
C ALA A 964 -14.72 -2.24 -47.67
N LYS A 965 -14.89 -1.52 -46.56
CA LYS A 965 -14.50 -0.10 -46.44
C LYS A 965 -13.00 0.12 -46.55
N LEU A 966 -12.19 -0.75 -45.93
CA LEU A 966 -10.73 -0.68 -46.03
C LEU A 966 -10.22 -0.93 -47.45
N LEU A 967 -10.93 -1.74 -48.24
CA LEU A 967 -10.66 -1.95 -49.66
C LEU A 967 -11.09 -0.76 -50.55
N GLY A 968 -11.74 0.27 -49.98
CA GLY A 968 -12.14 1.49 -50.67
C GLY A 968 -13.58 1.52 -51.15
N PHE A 969 -14.41 0.53 -50.79
CA PHE A 969 -15.81 0.46 -51.22
C PHE A 969 -16.75 1.05 -50.16
N THR A 970 -17.62 1.97 -50.57
CA THR A 970 -18.62 2.60 -49.69
C THR A 970 -19.95 1.83 -49.67
N ASN A 971 -20.31 1.20 -50.79
CA ASN A 971 -21.49 0.34 -50.91
C ASN A 971 -21.09 -1.15 -50.89
N PRO A 972 -21.60 -1.97 -49.95
CA PRO A 972 -21.27 -3.39 -49.85
C PRO A 972 -21.55 -4.23 -51.11
N GLN A 973 -22.48 -3.81 -51.97
CA GLN A 973 -22.82 -4.54 -53.20
C GLN A 973 -21.69 -4.48 -54.25
N ASP A 974 -20.90 -3.41 -54.26
CA ASP A 974 -19.87 -3.19 -55.29
C ASP A 974 -18.65 -4.12 -55.13
N VAL A 975 -18.52 -4.74 -53.95
CA VAL A 975 -17.45 -5.69 -53.64
C VAL A 975 -17.76 -7.08 -54.19
N ILE A 976 -19.04 -7.40 -54.45
CA ILE A 976 -19.44 -8.74 -54.87
C ILE A 976 -18.83 -9.06 -56.24
N GLY A 977 -18.22 -10.24 -56.35
CA GLY A 977 -17.52 -10.70 -57.56
C GLY A 977 -16.08 -10.20 -57.72
N LYS A 978 -15.59 -9.35 -56.81
CA LYS A 978 -14.18 -8.92 -56.81
C LYS A 978 -13.25 -10.05 -56.37
N GLU A 979 -12.08 -10.12 -56.99
CA GLU A 979 -11.05 -11.13 -56.72
C GLU A 979 -10.07 -10.62 -55.66
N LEU A 980 -9.91 -11.39 -54.57
CA LEU A 980 -8.90 -11.17 -53.54
C LEU A 980 -7.82 -12.23 -53.65
N LYS A 981 -6.56 -11.80 -53.51
CA LYS A 981 -5.41 -12.72 -53.38
C LYS A 981 -5.05 -12.89 -51.93
N TYR A 982 -4.82 -14.14 -51.56
CA TYR A 982 -4.62 -14.52 -50.18
C TYR A 982 -3.46 -15.52 -50.03
N GLY A 983 -2.48 -15.25 -49.15
CA GLY A 983 -1.31 -16.13 -48.91
C GLY A 983 0.04 -15.73 -49.56
N GLY A 984 0.37 -14.44 -49.66
CA GLY A 984 1.68 -13.97 -50.15
C GLY A 984 1.91 -14.14 -51.66
N GLY A 985 3.17 -14.18 -52.11
CA GLY A 985 3.57 -14.06 -53.54
C GLY A 985 3.06 -15.15 -54.49
N LYS A 986 2.61 -16.30 -53.98
CA LYS A 986 1.93 -17.39 -54.73
C LYS A 986 0.46 -17.58 -54.30
N GLY A 987 -0.14 -16.55 -53.71
CA GLY A 987 -1.44 -16.64 -53.04
C GLY A 987 -2.60 -17.10 -53.94
N ARG A 988 -3.57 -17.78 -53.32
CA ARG A 988 -4.79 -18.30 -53.96
C ARG A 988 -5.73 -17.12 -54.25
N LYS A 989 -6.32 -17.11 -55.45
CA LYS A 989 -7.34 -16.15 -55.86
C LYS A 989 -8.70 -16.65 -55.42
N VAL A 990 -9.45 -15.82 -54.71
CA VAL A 990 -10.80 -16.14 -54.20
C VAL A 990 -11.74 -14.99 -54.49
N ASN A 991 -13.00 -15.30 -54.77
CA ASN A 991 -14.01 -14.31 -55.12
C ASN A 991 -14.86 -13.94 -53.91
N VAL A 992 -15.15 -12.66 -53.74
CA VAL A 992 -16.09 -12.19 -52.72
C VAL A 992 -17.51 -12.51 -53.16
N ILE A 993 -18.19 -13.39 -52.42
CA ILE A 993 -19.57 -13.85 -52.72
C ILE A 993 -20.62 -13.21 -51.80
N GLY A 994 -20.20 -12.61 -50.69
CA GLY A 994 -21.10 -11.96 -49.74
C GLY A 994 -20.38 -10.98 -48.81
N VAL A 995 -21.15 -10.06 -48.24
CA VAL A 995 -20.70 -9.15 -47.19
C VAL A 995 -21.63 -9.29 -45.99
N VAL A 996 -21.07 -9.53 -44.81
CA VAL A 996 -21.81 -9.59 -43.54
C VAL A 996 -21.68 -8.29 -42.75
N THR A 997 -22.62 -8.05 -41.84
CA THR A 997 -22.51 -6.98 -40.85
C THR A 997 -21.28 -7.16 -39.97
N ASP A 998 -20.76 -6.05 -39.48
CA ASP A 998 -19.67 -6.05 -38.51
C ASP A 998 -20.13 -6.69 -37.19
N PHE A 999 -19.29 -7.56 -36.64
CA PHE A 999 -19.49 -8.25 -35.36
C PHE A 999 -18.15 -8.33 -34.62
N TYR A 1000 -18.19 -8.50 -33.30
CA TYR A 1000 -16.97 -8.57 -32.49
C TYR A 1000 -16.31 -9.94 -32.62
N GLN A 1001 -15.05 -9.97 -33.07
CA GLN A 1001 -14.28 -11.21 -33.18
C GLN A 1001 -13.53 -11.58 -31.89
N TRP A 1002 -13.40 -10.66 -30.94
CA TRP A 1002 -12.70 -10.85 -29.66
C TRP A 1002 -13.45 -10.15 -28.52
N SER A 1003 -12.80 -9.99 -27.36
CA SER A 1003 -13.35 -9.20 -26.26
C SER A 1003 -13.56 -7.73 -26.64
N LEU A 1004 -14.40 -7.02 -25.90
CA LEU A 1004 -14.69 -5.59 -26.11
C LEU A 1004 -13.50 -4.65 -25.85
N HIS A 1005 -12.36 -5.20 -25.45
CA HIS A 1005 -11.09 -4.47 -25.42
C HIS A 1005 -10.59 -4.14 -26.83
N PHE A 1006 -10.95 -4.95 -27.83
CA PHE A 1006 -10.50 -4.78 -29.21
C PHE A 1006 -11.57 -4.11 -30.08
N PRO A 1007 -11.15 -3.25 -31.03
CA PRO A 1007 -12.04 -2.78 -32.08
C PRO A 1007 -12.44 -3.92 -33.03
N ILE A 1008 -13.42 -3.69 -33.89
CA ILE A 1008 -13.78 -4.67 -34.93
C ILE A 1008 -12.73 -4.64 -36.04
N HIS A 1009 -12.13 -5.78 -36.34
CA HIS A 1009 -11.10 -5.90 -37.37
C HIS A 1009 -11.68 -6.37 -38.73
N PRO A 1010 -10.98 -6.13 -39.85
CA PRO A 1010 -11.32 -6.72 -41.13
C PRO A 1010 -11.29 -8.25 -41.06
N LEU A 1011 -12.32 -8.90 -41.61
CA LEU A 1011 -12.56 -10.34 -41.53
C LEU A 1011 -12.84 -10.94 -42.91
N VAL A 1012 -12.35 -12.17 -43.11
CA VAL A 1012 -12.71 -13.07 -44.20
C VAL A 1012 -13.24 -14.38 -43.64
N LEU A 1013 -14.43 -14.80 -44.05
CA LEU A 1013 -15.01 -16.11 -43.79
C LEU A 1013 -14.86 -16.98 -45.04
N PHE A 1014 -14.06 -18.06 -44.93
CA PHE A 1014 -13.84 -19.03 -45.99
C PHE A 1014 -14.93 -20.09 -46.03
N SER A 1015 -15.34 -20.45 -47.26
CA SER A 1015 -16.08 -21.68 -47.53
C SER A 1015 -15.11 -22.86 -47.46
N GLY A 1016 -15.17 -23.62 -46.38
CA GLY A 1016 -14.19 -24.67 -46.10
C GLY A 1016 -12.88 -24.15 -45.52
N SER A 1017 -11.90 -25.03 -45.35
CA SER A 1017 -10.58 -24.64 -44.87
C SER A 1017 -9.73 -24.00 -45.98
N PRO A 1018 -9.07 -22.85 -45.72
CA PRO A 1018 -8.16 -22.23 -46.69
C PRO A 1018 -6.94 -23.11 -46.98
N ASP A 1019 -6.54 -23.94 -46.01
CA ASP A 1019 -5.51 -24.97 -46.14
C ASP A 1019 -6.13 -26.35 -46.37
N ARG A 1020 -5.36 -27.34 -46.83
CA ARG A 1020 -5.83 -28.74 -46.97
C ARG A 1020 -6.17 -29.43 -45.64
N ARG A 1021 -6.34 -28.67 -44.55
CA ARG A 1021 -6.67 -29.16 -43.22
C ARG A 1021 -8.19 -29.33 -43.10
N PRO A 1022 -8.70 -30.45 -42.56
CA PRO A 1022 -10.13 -30.60 -42.32
C PRO A 1022 -10.61 -29.55 -41.31
N MET A 1023 -11.90 -29.19 -41.39
CA MET A 1023 -12.53 -28.34 -40.38
C MET A 1023 -12.85 -29.21 -39.15
N MET A 1024 -12.51 -28.69 -37.97
CA MET A 1024 -12.36 -29.52 -36.77
C MET A 1024 -13.31 -29.19 -35.65
N THR A 1025 -14.25 -28.28 -35.87
CA THR A 1025 -15.19 -27.87 -34.84
C THR A 1025 -16.61 -28.06 -35.34
N LEU A 1026 -17.42 -28.76 -34.55
CA LEU A 1026 -18.84 -28.91 -34.77
C LEU A 1026 -19.55 -27.82 -33.97
N HIS A 1027 -20.36 -27.03 -34.66
CA HIS A 1027 -21.20 -26.00 -34.08
C HIS A 1027 -22.64 -26.51 -34.08
N VAL A 1028 -23.22 -26.72 -32.89
CA VAL A 1028 -24.55 -27.30 -32.76
C VAL A 1028 -25.47 -26.29 -32.08
N SER A 1029 -26.47 -25.79 -32.82
CA SER A 1029 -27.55 -25.00 -32.23
C SER A 1029 -28.64 -25.92 -31.70
N LEU A 1030 -28.93 -25.81 -30.41
CA LEU A 1030 -30.01 -26.54 -29.75
C LEU A 1030 -31.33 -25.78 -29.87
N LYS A 1031 -32.45 -26.52 -29.85
CA LYS A 1031 -33.78 -25.93 -29.69
C LYS A 1031 -33.95 -25.40 -28.26
N PRO A 1032 -34.76 -24.35 -28.03
CA PRO A 1032 -35.02 -23.84 -26.68
C PRO A 1032 -35.56 -24.94 -25.76
N GLU A 1033 -35.05 -25.02 -24.54
CA GLU A 1033 -35.56 -25.98 -23.54
C GLU A 1033 -36.93 -25.56 -23.04
N THR A 1034 -37.80 -26.52 -22.75
CA THR A 1034 -39.07 -26.21 -22.09
C THR A 1034 -38.82 -25.91 -20.61
N PRO A 1035 -39.58 -25.01 -19.96
CA PRO A 1035 -39.36 -24.70 -18.54
C PRO A 1035 -39.47 -25.95 -17.65
N GLY A 1036 -38.36 -26.35 -17.01
CA GLY A 1036 -38.27 -27.56 -16.18
C GLY A 1036 -37.98 -28.86 -16.95
N GLY A 1037 -37.68 -28.75 -18.25
CA GLY A 1037 -37.29 -29.86 -19.11
C GLY A 1037 -35.85 -30.35 -18.90
N ASN A 1038 -35.47 -31.43 -19.59
CA ASN A 1038 -34.14 -32.06 -19.57
C ASN A 1038 -33.63 -32.31 -21.01
N GLU A 1039 -34.17 -31.59 -21.99
CA GLU A 1039 -33.93 -31.79 -23.41
C GLU A 1039 -32.48 -31.52 -23.78
N TRP A 1040 -31.84 -30.49 -23.20
CA TRP A 1040 -30.42 -30.21 -23.45
C TRP A 1040 -29.53 -31.30 -22.88
N LYS A 1041 -29.81 -31.75 -21.67
CA LYS A 1041 -29.10 -32.88 -21.05
C LYS A 1041 -29.26 -34.17 -21.85
N THR A 1042 -30.45 -34.42 -22.40
CA THR A 1042 -30.74 -35.57 -23.27
C THR A 1042 -29.99 -35.45 -24.59
N ALA A 1043 -29.94 -34.25 -25.20
CA ALA A 1043 -29.18 -33.98 -26.41
C ALA A 1043 -27.69 -34.27 -26.21
N ILE A 1044 -27.09 -33.73 -25.16
CA ILE A 1044 -25.68 -33.94 -24.79
C ILE A 1044 -25.39 -35.43 -24.55
N THR A 1045 -26.29 -36.15 -23.87
CA THR A 1045 -26.14 -37.59 -23.63
C THR A 1045 -26.18 -38.40 -24.94
N ASN A 1046 -27.10 -38.06 -25.85
CA ASN A 1046 -27.22 -38.73 -27.15
C ASN A 1046 -26.05 -38.39 -28.07
N MET A 1047 -25.58 -37.13 -28.04
CA MET A 1047 -24.38 -36.70 -28.75
C MET A 1047 -23.15 -37.45 -28.24
N GLY A 1048 -23.01 -37.64 -26.93
CA GLY A 1048 -21.93 -38.46 -26.35
C GLY A 1048 -21.97 -39.92 -26.80
N LYS A 1049 -23.17 -40.51 -26.96
CA LYS A 1049 -23.31 -41.87 -27.51
C LYS A 1049 -22.93 -41.93 -28.99
N ALA A 1050 -23.39 -40.97 -29.79
CA ALA A 1050 -23.04 -40.88 -31.22
C ALA A 1050 -21.54 -40.62 -31.41
N TRP A 1051 -20.95 -39.76 -30.58
CA TRP A 1051 -19.53 -39.51 -30.50
C TRP A 1051 -18.75 -40.80 -30.28
N LYS A 1052 -19.08 -41.59 -29.25
CA LYS A 1052 -18.39 -42.85 -28.95
C LYS A 1052 -18.53 -43.92 -30.05
N LYS A 1053 -19.49 -43.81 -30.98
CA LYS A 1053 -19.54 -44.70 -32.16
C LYS A 1053 -18.49 -44.33 -33.20
N VAL A 1054 -18.22 -43.04 -33.38
CA VAL A 1054 -17.30 -42.50 -34.39
C VAL A 1054 -15.87 -42.41 -33.85
N TYR A 1055 -15.75 -42.00 -32.58
CA TYR A 1055 -14.51 -41.87 -31.82
C TYR A 1055 -14.62 -42.69 -30.52
N PRO A 1056 -14.53 -44.03 -30.60
CA PRO A 1056 -14.63 -44.90 -29.41
C PRO A 1056 -13.57 -44.57 -28.37
N ASP A 1057 -12.38 -44.20 -28.85
CA ASP A 1057 -11.22 -43.92 -28.03
C ASP A 1057 -11.22 -42.48 -27.48
N ASP A 1058 -12.00 -41.53 -27.99
CA ASP A 1058 -12.03 -40.16 -27.46
C ASP A 1058 -13.27 -39.90 -26.61
N ASP A 1059 -13.13 -39.16 -25.51
CA ASP A 1059 -14.28 -38.69 -24.74
C ASP A 1059 -14.93 -37.49 -25.39
N PHE A 1060 -16.23 -37.41 -25.15
CA PHE A 1060 -17.06 -36.34 -25.66
C PHE A 1060 -16.93 -35.11 -24.77
N ASP A 1061 -16.22 -34.09 -25.27
CA ASP A 1061 -16.11 -32.79 -24.61
C ASP A 1061 -16.93 -31.74 -25.38
N CYS A 1062 -17.82 -31.06 -24.67
CA CYS A 1062 -18.69 -30.04 -25.25
C CYS A 1062 -18.81 -28.85 -24.31
N HIS A 1063 -18.68 -27.64 -24.85
CA HIS A 1063 -18.82 -26.40 -24.09
C HIS A 1063 -19.93 -25.54 -24.70
N PHE A 1064 -20.66 -24.83 -23.85
CA PHE A 1064 -21.58 -23.82 -24.33
C PHE A 1064 -20.82 -22.56 -24.80
N TYR A 1065 -21.31 -21.96 -25.88
CA TYR A 1065 -20.60 -20.85 -26.50
C TYR A 1065 -20.69 -19.55 -25.69
N ASP A 1066 -21.81 -19.31 -25.01
CA ASP A 1066 -21.95 -18.19 -24.08
C ASP A 1066 -21.00 -18.29 -22.87
N GLU A 1067 -20.74 -19.50 -22.36
CA GLU A 1067 -19.70 -19.75 -21.35
C GLU A 1067 -18.30 -19.41 -21.90
N THR A 1068 -18.03 -19.76 -23.16
CA THR A 1068 -16.77 -19.42 -23.84
C THR A 1068 -16.57 -17.91 -23.94
N ILE A 1069 -17.63 -17.15 -24.30
CA ILE A 1069 -17.60 -15.69 -24.30
C ILE A 1069 -17.42 -15.13 -22.88
N ALA A 1070 -18.05 -15.74 -21.87
CA ALA A 1070 -17.91 -15.31 -20.49
C ALA A 1070 -16.47 -15.45 -19.97
N ARG A 1071 -15.73 -16.47 -20.44
CA ARG A 1071 -14.30 -16.66 -20.11
C ARG A 1071 -13.39 -15.53 -20.62
N PHE A 1072 -13.79 -14.74 -21.63
CA PHE A 1072 -12.99 -13.57 -22.04
C PHE A 1072 -12.88 -12.49 -20.97
N TYR A 1073 -13.82 -12.48 -20.01
CA TYR A 1073 -13.88 -11.50 -18.93
C TYR A 1073 -13.62 -12.14 -17.57
N TYR A 1074 -12.92 -13.28 -17.55
CA TYR A 1074 -12.66 -14.03 -16.33
C TYR A 1074 -11.85 -13.21 -15.31
N GLU A 1075 -10.76 -12.57 -15.74
CA GLU A 1075 -9.93 -11.71 -14.88
C GLU A 1075 -10.73 -10.53 -14.27
N GLU A 1076 -11.59 -9.89 -15.06
CA GLU A 1076 -12.46 -8.81 -14.60
C GLU A 1076 -13.53 -9.32 -13.63
N GLN A 1077 -14.11 -10.49 -13.88
CA GLN A 1077 -15.07 -11.13 -12.96
C GLN A 1077 -14.42 -11.42 -11.60
N HIS A 1078 -13.19 -11.94 -11.60
CA HIS A 1078 -12.43 -12.20 -10.38
C HIS A 1078 -12.12 -10.90 -9.62
N THR A 1079 -11.64 -9.89 -10.35
CA THR A 1079 -11.38 -8.55 -9.78
C THR A 1079 -12.65 -7.93 -9.18
N SER A 1080 -13.79 -8.07 -9.88
CA SER A 1080 -15.09 -7.57 -9.41
C SER A 1080 -15.57 -8.28 -8.15
N ALA A 1081 -15.40 -9.61 -8.07
CA ALA A 1081 -15.73 -10.39 -6.88
C ALA A 1081 -14.91 -9.95 -5.67
N LEU A 1082 -13.58 -9.80 -5.85
CA LEU A 1082 -12.67 -9.32 -4.81
C LEU A 1082 -13.03 -7.90 -4.33
N LEU A 1083 -13.32 -7.00 -5.27
CA LEU A 1083 -13.75 -5.63 -4.96
C LEU A 1083 -15.10 -5.60 -4.24
N THR A 1084 -16.05 -6.44 -4.64
CA THR A 1084 -17.36 -6.54 -3.99
C THR A 1084 -17.22 -6.94 -2.53
N TRP A 1085 -16.37 -7.92 -2.24
CA TRP A 1085 -16.08 -8.32 -0.88
C TRP A 1085 -15.33 -7.24 -0.08
N ALA A 1086 -14.30 -6.63 -0.68
CA ALA A 1086 -13.56 -5.53 -0.05
C ALA A 1086 -14.49 -4.35 0.28
N THR A 1087 -15.43 -4.02 -0.60
CA THR A 1087 -16.49 -3.03 -0.37
C THR A 1087 -17.38 -3.44 0.81
N GLY A 1088 -17.83 -4.70 0.87
CA GLY A 1088 -18.62 -5.22 1.99
C GLY A 1088 -17.89 -5.09 3.33
N VAL A 1089 -16.61 -5.49 3.39
CA VAL A 1089 -15.76 -5.35 4.57
C VAL A 1089 -15.57 -3.89 4.96
N SER A 1090 -15.30 -3.02 3.99
CA SER A 1090 -15.12 -1.59 4.20
C SER A 1090 -16.36 -0.91 4.78
N ILE A 1091 -17.55 -1.27 4.27
CA ILE A 1091 -18.84 -0.82 4.81
C ILE A 1091 -19.02 -1.33 6.24
N LEU A 1092 -18.75 -2.61 6.51
CA LEU A 1092 -18.91 -3.21 7.83
C LEU A 1092 -18.02 -2.52 8.87
N ILE A 1093 -16.73 -2.34 8.58
CA ILE A 1093 -15.80 -1.64 9.48
C ILE A 1093 -16.27 -0.18 9.66
N SER A 1094 -16.79 0.45 8.60
CA SER A 1094 -17.30 1.81 8.70
C SER A 1094 -18.53 1.95 9.60
N CYS A 1095 -19.46 1.00 9.50
CA CYS A 1095 -20.64 0.91 10.36
C CYS A 1095 -20.25 0.66 11.82
N LEU A 1096 -19.29 -0.23 12.09
CA LEU A 1096 -18.77 -0.44 13.45
C LEU A 1096 -18.21 0.85 14.06
N GLY A 1097 -17.50 1.66 13.26
CA GLY A 1097 -16.99 2.96 13.68
C GLY A 1097 -18.08 3.99 13.98
N LEU A 1098 -19.09 4.08 13.11
CA LEU A 1098 -20.28 4.89 13.35
C LEU A 1098 -20.98 4.48 14.64
N LEU A 1099 -21.18 3.19 14.86
CA LEU A 1099 -21.86 2.68 16.03
C LEU A 1099 -21.13 3.06 17.32
N GLY A 1100 -19.81 2.91 17.36
CA GLY A 1100 -19.04 3.32 18.54
C GLY A 1100 -19.02 4.84 18.75
N LEU A 1101 -19.00 5.64 17.68
CA LEU A 1101 -19.12 7.10 17.78
C LEU A 1101 -20.52 7.53 18.25
N ALA A 1102 -21.57 6.89 17.75
CA ALA A 1102 -22.95 7.14 18.14
C ALA A 1102 -23.16 6.84 19.63
N VAL A 1103 -22.65 5.70 20.10
CA VAL A 1103 -22.65 5.33 21.53
C VAL A 1103 -21.96 6.41 22.36
N TYR A 1104 -20.80 6.89 21.91
CA TYR A 1104 -20.07 7.95 22.60
C TYR A 1104 -20.87 9.26 22.67
N THR A 1105 -21.34 9.78 21.53
CA THR A 1105 -22.07 11.05 21.45
C THR A 1105 -23.35 11.00 22.26
N THR A 1106 -24.06 9.87 22.22
CA THR A 1106 -25.25 9.62 23.04
C THR A 1106 -24.92 9.71 24.53
N ASN A 1107 -23.86 9.02 24.98
CA ASN A 1107 -23.43 9.05 26.38
C ASN A 1107 -23.04 10.47 26.83
N GLN A 1108 -22.37 11.24 25.95
CA GLN A 1108 -21.97 12.61 26.24
C GLN A 1108 -23.16 13.57 26.34
N ARG A 1109 -24.21 13.36 25.54
CA ARG A 1109 -25.41 14.20 25.48
C ARG A 1109 -26.57 13.68 26.33
N THR A 1110 -26.34 12.71 27.23
CA THR A 1110 -27.41 12.11 28.05
C THR A 1110 -28.22 13.15 28.84
N LYS A 1111 -27.57 14.16 29.45
CA LYS A 1111 -28.26 15.25 30.16
C LYS A 1111 -29.11 16.10 29.23
N GLU A 1112 -28.55 16.51 28.09
CA GLU A 1112 -29.25 17.29 27.08
C GLU A 1112 -30.47 16.54 26.54
N ILE A 1113 -30.32 15.24 26.26
CA ILE A 1113 -31.41 14.36 25.79
C ILE A 1113 -32.49 14.24 26.87
N GLY A 1114 -32.10 14.01 28.13
CA GLY A 1114 -33.03 13.93 29.27
C GLY A 1114 -33.84 15.21 29.45
N ILE A 1115 -33.18 16.37 29.40
CA ILE A 1115 -33.81 17.69 29.50
C ILE A 1115 -34.79 17.90 28.33
N ARG A 1116 -34.34 17.71 27.08
CA ARG A 1116 -35.20 17.86 25.89
C ARG A 1116 -36.41 16.94 25.92
N LYS A 1117 -36.25 15.71 26.42
CA LYS A 1117 -37.34 14.73 26.53
C LYS A 1117 -38.35 15.10 27.61
N VAL A 1118 -37.90 15.67 28.74
CA VAL A 1118 -38.80 16.26 29.74
C VAL A 1118 -39.57 17.44 29.16
N PHE A 1119 -38.95 18.22 28.26
CA PHE A 1119 -39.59 19.30 27.51
C PHE A 1119 -40.41 18.82 26.29
N GLY A 1120 -40.72 17.53 26.15
CA GLY A 1120 -41.62 17.01 25.12
C GLY A 1120 -41.01 16.69 23.76
N ALA A 1121 -39.67 16.70 23.63
CA ALA A 1121 -39.03 16.31 22.36
C ALA A 1121 -39.35 14.85 21.99
N SER A 1122 -39.75 14.62 20.73
CA SER A 1122 -40.05 13.28 20.24
C SER A 1122 -38.78 12.44 20.05
N VAL A 1123 -38.91 11.12 20.06
CA VAL A 1123 -37.78 10.21 19.79
C VAL A 1123 -37.15 10.50 18.43
N ALA A 1124 -37.96 10.84 17.42
CA ALA A 1124 -37.49 11.21 16.10
C ALA A 1124 -36.62 12.48 16.10
N GLN A 1125 -37.02 13.52 16.86
CA GLN A 1125 -36.22 14.75 17.00
C GLN A 1125 -34.86 14.48 17.67
N ILE A 1126 -34.83 13.59 18.67
CA ILE A 1126 -33.58 13.17 19.32
C ILE A 1126 -32.69 12.40 18.34
N VAL A 1127 -33.28 11.52 17.53
CA VAL A 1127 -32.55 10.77 16.49
C VAL A 1127 -31.95 11.74 15.46
N ILE A 1128 -32.74 12.66 14.91
CA ILE A 1128 -32.27 13.65 13.92
C ILE A 1128 -31.11 14.48 14.50
N LEU A 1129 -31.24 14.98 15.74
CA LEU A 1129 -30.20 15.76 16.40
C LEU A 1129 -28.85 15.02 16.47
N LEU A 1130 -28.89 13.72 16.77
CA LEU A 1130 -27.70 12.88 16.90
C LEU A 1130 -27.15 12.46 15.53
N SER A 1131 -28.01 12.28 14.52
CA SER A 1131 -27.63 11.92 13.14
C SER A 1131 -27.04 13.09 12.35
N THR A 1132 -27.50 14.32 12.57
CA THR A 1132 -27.19 15.48 11.71
C THR A 1132 -25.68 15.69 11.52
N GLU A 1133 -24.90 15.56 12.61
CA GLU A 1133 -23.45 15.74 12.56
C GLU A 1133 -22.75 14.66 11.71
N LEU A 1134 -23.27 13.43 11.71
CA LEU A 1134 -22.73 12.31 10.95
C LEU A 1134 -23.15 12.35 9.48
N ILE A 1135 -24.41 12.70 9.20
CA ILE A 1135 -24.91 12.91 7.83
C ILE A 1135 -24.02 13.93 7.11
N TRP A 1136 -23.67 15.04 7.76
CA TRP A 1136 -22.79 16.04 7.17
C TRP A 1136 -21.39 15.50 6.82
N LEU A 1137 -20.82 14.62 7.66
CA LEU A 1137 -19.52 14.01 7.37
C LEU A 1137 -19.58 13.03 6.19
N ILE A 1138 -20.67 12.26 6.08
CA ILE A 1138 -20.92 11.33 4.96
C ILE A 1138 -21.11 12.11 3.65
N LEU A 1139 -21.86 13.23 3.68
CA LEU A 1139 -22.05 14.11 2.53
C LEU A 1139 -20.75 14.80 2.11
N LEU A 1140 -19.95 15.27 3.07
CA LEU A 1140 -18.65 15.85 2.77
C LEU A 1140 -17.71 14.81 2.11
N ALA A 1141 -17.71 13.58 2.60
CA ALA A 1141 -16.97 12.48 1.98
C ALA A 1141 -17.45 12.22 0.54
N PHE A 1142 -18.76 12.25 0.31
CA PHE A 1142 -19.36 12.09 -1.02
C PHE A 1142 -18.90 13.17 -2.02
N VAL A 1143 -18.87 14.44 -1.60
CA VAL A 1143 -18.39 15.55 -2.44
C VAL A 1143 -16.91 15.39 -2.81
N ILE A 1144 -16.09 14.89 -1.87
CA ILE A 1144 -14.65 14.68 -2.09
C ILE A 1144 -14.38 13.47 -2.99
N VAL A 1145 -15.09 12.36 -2.77
CA VAL A 1145 -14.81 11.09 -3.44
C VAL A 1145 -15.34 11.05 -4.88
N THR A 1146 -16.45 11.72 -5.17
CA THR A 1146 -17.07 11.72 -6.50
C THR A 1146 -16.10 12.10 -7.64
N PRO A 1147 -15.35 13.23 -7.59
CA PRO A 1147 -14.40 13.56 -8.66
C PRO A 1147 -13.22 12.58 -8.74
N LEU A 1148 -12.79 12.04 -7.60
CA LEU A 1148 -11.70 11.06 -7.54
C LEU A 1148 -12.12 9.72 -8.19
N ALA A 1149 -13.31 9.24 -7.87
CA ALA A 1149 -13.90 8.04 -8.44
C ALA A 1149 -14.17 8.22 -9.94
N TRP A 1150 -14.70 9.38 -10.35
CA TRP A 1150 -14.92 9.69 -11.76
C TRP A 1150 -13.62 9.62 -12.57
N TYR A 1151 -12.54 10.26 -12.09
CA TYR A 1151 -11.24 10.21 -12.77
C TYR A 1151 -10.66 8.79 -12.84
N ALA A 1152 -10.74 8.03 -11.74
CA ALA A 1152 -10.22 6.66 -11.70
C ALA A 1152 -10.99 5.70 -12.62
N VAL A 1153 -12.32 5.78 -12.63
CA VAL A 1153 -13.18 4.97 -13.50
C VAL A 1153 -12.98 5.35 -14.95
N ASN A 1154 -12.91 6.64 -15.29
CA ASN A 1154 -12.66 7.06 -16.67
C ASN A 1154 -11.36 6.48 -17.21
N LYS A 1155 -10.29 6.54 -16.41
CA LYS A 1155 -8.99 5.98 -16.80
C LYS A 1155 -9.00 4.45 -16.94
N TRP A 1156 -9.80 3.75 -16.13
CA TRP A 1156 -9.95 2.30 -16.28
C TRP A 1156 -10.77 1.94 -17.53
N MET A 1157 -11.82 2.71 -17.83
CA MET A 1157 -12.66 2.53 -19.03
C MET A 1157 -11.90 2.78 -20.34
N GLU A 1158 -10.86 3.62 -20.34
CA GLU A 1158 -9.96 3.82 -21.49
C GLU A 1158 -9.30 2.51 -21.98
N GLY A 1159 -9.24 1.47 -21.15
CA GLY A 1159 -8.76 0.15 -21.55
C GLY A 1159 -9.71 -0.62 -22.47
N PHE A 1160 -10.98 -0.23 -22.55
CA PHE A 1160 -11.99 -0.89 -23.38
C PHE A 1160 -12.26 -0.06 -24.65
N ALA A 1161 -12.19 -0.70 -25.83
CA ALA A 1161 -12.60 -0.07 -27.08
C ALA A 1161 -14.09 0.30 -27.07
N ASP A 1162 -14.90 -0.47 -26.32
CA ASP A 1162 -16.32 -0.20 -26.12
C ASP A 1162 -16.74 -0.34 -24.65
N HIS A 1163 -17.23 0.75 -24.08
CA HIS A 1163 -17.53 0.85 -22.66
C HIS A 1163 -18.84 1.58 -22.37
N VAL A 1164 -19.40 1.30 -21.19
CA VAL A 1164 -20.60 1.98 -20.71
C VAL A 1164 -20.31 3.47 -20.48
N ALA A 1165 -21.24 4.34 -20.89
CA ALA A 1165 -21.17 5.76 -20.56
C ALA A 1165 -21.32 5.98 -19.04
N ILE A 1166 -20.40 6.75 -18.44
CA ILE A 1166 -20.40 7.07 -17.01
C ILE A 1166 -21.68 7.84 -16.67
N SER A 1167 -22.66 7.15 -16.09
CA SER A 1167 -23.96 7.73 -15.75
C SER A 1167 -23.90 8.39 -14.37
N TRP A 1168 -24.25 9.67 -14.27
CA TRP A 1168 -24.17 10.45 -13.02
C TRP A 1168 -24.99 9.86 -11.85
N TRP A 1169 -26.10 9.17 -12.15
CA TRP A 1169 -26.98 8.58 -11.13
C TRP A 1169 -26.27 7.52 -10.28
N VAL A 1170 -25.23 6.85 -10.82
CA VAL A 1170 -24.47 5.82 -10.08
C VAL A 1170 -23.84 6.43 -8.83
N PHE A 1171 -23.26 7.63 -8.96
CA PHE A 1171 -22.70 8.36 -7.81
C PHE A 1171 -23.79 8.64 -6.78
N VAL A 1172 -24.97 9.10 -7.22
CA VAL A 1172 -26.11 9.39 -6.33
C VAL A 1172 -26.58 8.14 -5.60
N VAL A 1173 -26.71 7.00 -6.30
CA VAL A 1173 -27.11 5.72 -5.69
C VAL A 1173 -26.05 5.23 -4.70
N SER A 1174 -24.76 5.32 -5.01
CA SER A 1174 -23.68 4.96 -4.07
C SER A 1174 -23.69 5.86 -2.83
N GLY A 1175 -23.84 7.18 -3.02
CA GLY A 1175 -23.92 8.15 -1.93
C GLY A 1175 -25.15 7.93 -1.03
N ALA A 1176 -26.32 7.73 -1.65
CA ALA A 1176 -27.56 7.44 -0.95
C ALA A 1176 -27.49 6.09 -0.21
N GLY A 1177 -26.94 5.05 -0.84
CA GLY A 1177 -26.72 3.75 -0.23
C GLY A 1177 -25.85 3.84 1.03
N MET A 1178 -24.72 4.56 0.97
CA MET A 1178 -23.86 4.80 2.14
C MET A 1178 -24.55 5.62 3.23
N LEU A 1179 -25.38 6.60 2.85
CA LEU A 1179 -26.13 7.40 3.80
C LEU A 1179 -27.20 6.55 4.51
N LEU A 1180 -27.91 5.69 3.78
CA LEU A 1180 -28.91 4.77 4.32
C LEU A 1180 -28.28 3.74 5.27
N THR A 1181 -27.15 3.12 4.91
CA THR A 1181 -26.43 2.19 5.79
C THR A 1181 -25.93 2.88 7.06
N GLY A 1182 -25.44 4.11 6.93
CA GLY A 1182 -25.04 4.93 8.08
C GLY A 1182 -26.21 5.26 9.01
N LEU A 1183 -27.34 5.70 8.46
CA LEU A 1183 -28.57 5.98 9.21
C LEU A 1183 -29.12 4.73 9.90
N PHE A 1184 -29.15 3.60 9.20
CA PHE A 1184 -29.60 2.32 9.75
C PHE A 1184 -28.76 1.92 10.96
N THR A 1185 -27.43 1.98 10.81
CA THR A 1185 -26.48 1.68 11.88
C THR A 1185 -26.68 2.58 13.11
N LEU A 1186 -26.96 3.87 12.88
CA LEU A 1186 -27.19 4.82 13.96
C LEU A 1186 -28.53 4.60 14.67
N SER A 1187 -29.57 4.28 13.91
CA SER A 1187 -30.95 4.18 14.40
C SER A 1187 -31.08 3.14 15.50
N PHE A 1188 -30.42 1.98 15.35
CA PHE A 1188 -30.52 0.87 16.30
C PHE A 1188 -30.19 1.26 17.75
N ARG A 1189 -29.19 2.14 17.96
CA ARG A 1189 -28.81 2.57 19.31
C ARG A 1189 -29.42 3.88 19.74
N THR A 1190 -29.64 4.78 18.78
CA THR A 1190 -30.20 6.11 19.04
C THR A 1190 -31.66 6.01 19.45
N ILE A 1191 -32.43 5.07 18.89
CA ILE A 1191 -33.80 4.77 19.30
C ILE A 1191 -33.83 4.27 20.75
N ARG A 1192 -32.96 3.31 21.11
CA ARG A 1192 -32.90 2.78 22.48
C ARG A 1192 -32.53 3.84 23.52
N ALA A 1193 -31.67 4.78 23.15
CA ALA A 1193 -31.33 5.93 23.99
C ALA A 1193 -32.46 6.96 24.08
N GLY A 1194 -33.14 7.24 22.96
CA GLY A 1194 -34.33 8.08 22.92
C GLY A 1194 -35.50 7.50 23.70
N MET A 1195 -35.59 6.16 23.83
CA MET A 1195 -36.60 5.47 24.67
C MET A 1195 -36.25 5.42 26.15
N ALA A 1196 -35.02 5.75 26.56
CA ALA A 1196 -34.58 5.66 27.96
C ALA A 1196 -35.40 6.59 28.88
N ASN A 1197 -35.67 6.14 30.11
CA ASN A 1197 -36.47 6.91 31.07
C ASN A 1197 -35.68 8.16 31.54
N PRO A 1198 -36.20 9.39 31.30
CA PRO A 1198 -35.48 10.63 31.65
C PRO A 1198 -35.24 10.78 33.15
N VAL A 1199 -36.09 10.20 34.00
CA VAL A 1199 -35.94 10.24 35.47
C VAL A 1199 -34.66 9.54 35.92
N LYS A 1200 -34.29 8.41 35.29
CA LYS A 1200 -33.03 7.71 35.60
C LYS A 1200 -31.81 8.50 35.13
N SER A 1201 -31.93 9.23 34.02
CA SER A 1201 -30.83 10.03 33.45
C SER A 1201 -30.54 11.31 34.25
N LEU A 1202 -31.55 11.89 34.90
CA LEU A 1202 -31.40 13.08 35.74
C LEU A 1202 -31.04 12.74 37.20
N ARG A 1203 -31.43 11.56 37.69
CA ARG A 1203 -31.17 11.10 39.07
C ARG A 1203 -29.79 10.44 39.26
N ASN A 1204 -29.13 9.98 38.20
CA ASN A 1204 -27.75 9.47 38.28
C ASN A 1204 -26.76 10.63 38.43
N GLU A 1205 -26.73 11.23 39.62
CA GLU A 1205 -25.61 11.99 40.17
C GLU A 1205 -25.64 11.91 41.70
#